data_AF-A0A371E7N2-F1
#
_entry.id   AF-A0A371E7N2-F1
#
_cell.length_a   1.000
_cell.length_b   1.000
_cell.length_c   1.000
_cell.angle_alpha   90.00
_cell.angle_beta   90.00
_cell.angle_gamma   90.00
#
_symmetry.space_group_name_H-M   'P 1'
#
loop_
_entity.id
_entity.type
_entity.pdbx_description
1 polymer ?
#
loop_
_entity_poly.entity_id
_entity_poly.type
_entity_poly.pdbx_seq_one_letter_code
_entity_poly.pdbx_strand_id
1 'polypeptide(L)'
;MAEAKLRYAVVSGANKGIGFETVKELASNGVKVMLTARDEKRGHEAIERLKEYGLSELVIFHQLDVTHSASIASLVHFVRTQFGKLDILVNNAGISGVNLDEMEGSIIKLEELTQTYELAEKCLTTNYYGAKKTTEAFLPLLQLSNSPRIVNVSSRGGLLKNIASEWAKGMFDDAENLTEERIDEVLKEFIKDFKQNSLENNGWPTFLAANRVSKAALNSYTRTVAKKHPNMCSNCVSWFCQKESSNFSMILNAHFEFKYAVVTGANKGIGFGMCKKLASSGIVVVLTARDKERGLKAVEKLKGFGLSDLLVFHQLDVDDPASVATLADFIKTQFGKLDILVNNAGVTGGKLLDADAFLRKRNGEQIEWNEVGYQTYELAEKCVETNFYGVARVTEALVPLLQLSTSPRIINISSRAGLLKNISNEWARTMLSEIENLTREKIDGVLKEFQKDYKEGSLEIKGWPAFASAYTMSKAALNAYTRIMAKKYPHFHINSVCPGFVKTDMNNNTGQLSIDEGAETPVMLALLPNSGPSGCFFYQGEASNCHRSKQRDRIWDMQAFVVLTARDEKRGIEAVEKLKEFGLSDQVVFHQLDVTDPKSIESLANFIKTHFGKLDILEKVANVDWRKITTQNYESAEAGIRTNYYGAKLMCEAFIPLLELSNSPRIVNVSSSMGKLEKIPNEWARGVLSNVESLTEEKVDEVLNNFLKDFKEGSLETKGWPHIFSAYVVSKAALTAYTRILAKKYPSFCINAVCPGFVKTDLNYNTGYISVDEGAESVVRLALLPDGGKFL
;
A
#
# COMPACT_ATOMS: atom_id res chain seq x y z
N MET A 1 26.48 24.00 6.08
CA MET A 1 25.76 23.34 4.98
C MET A 1 26.80 22.63 4.13
N ALA A 2 26.82 21.31 4.11
CA ALA A 2 27.69 20.57 3.20
C ALA A 2 27.05 20.58 1.81
N GLU A 3 27.81 20.95 0.77
CA GLU A 3 27.39 20.81 -0.63
C GLU A 3 26.85 19.39 -0.88
N ALA A 4 25.64 19.28 -1.44
CA ALA A 4 25.11 18.01 -1.88
C ALA A 4 26.00 17.48 -3.02
N LYS A 5 26.80 16.44 -2.75
CA LYS A 5 27.67 15.82 -3.76
C LYS A 5 26.81 15.21 -4.87
N LEU A 6 27.01 15.69 -6.10
CA LEU A 6 26.36 15.20 -7.32
C LEU A 6 26.61 13.68 -7.48
N ARG A 7 25.56 12.94 -7.88
CA ARG A 7 25.64 11.49 -8.15
C ARG A 7 25.75 11.24 -9.66
N TYR A 8 26.47 10.19 -10.03
CA TYR A 8 26.72 9.82 -11.43
C TYR A 8 26.13 8.46 -11.78
N ALA A 9 25.42 8.37 -12.91
CA ALA A 9 24.77 7.15 -13.38
C ALA A 9 25.15 6.79 -14.81
N VAL A 10 25.29 5.50 -15.13
CA VAL A 10 25.37 4.97 -16.50
C VAL A 10 24.12 4.14 -16.77
N VAL A 11 23.47 4.38 -17.91
CA VAL A 11 22.32 3.57 -18.35
C VAL A 11 22.61 2.98 -19.73
N SER A 12 22.69 1.65 -19.82
CA SER A 12 22.98 0.96 -21.08
C SER A 12 21.77 0.89 -22.01
N GLY A 13 21.92 1.19 -23.31
CA GLY A 13 20.85 1.07 -24.30
C GLY A 13 19.65 2.00 -24.06
N ALA A 14 19.93 3.25 -23.70
CA ALA A 14 18.99 4.24 -23.20
C ALA A 14 18.47 5.24 -24.27
N ASN A 15 18.70 4.99 -25.55
CA ASN A 15 18.15 5.84 -26.61
C ASN A 15 16.64 5.68 -26.83
N LYS A 16 16.00 4.67 -26.25
CA LYS A 16 14.55 4.41 -26.38
C LYS A 16 14.01 3.57 -25.23
N GLY A 17 12.69 3.50 -25.13
CA GLY A 17 11.98 2.61 -24.21
C GLY A 17 12.37 2.83 -22.74
N ILE A 18 12.49 1.74 -21.98
CA ILE A 18 12.75 1.76 -20.53
C ILE A 18 14.02 2.56 -20.19
N GLY A 19 15.09 2.38 -20.97
CA GLY A 19 16.34 3.08 -20.70
C GLY A 19 16.23 4.60 -20.90
N PHE A 20 15.40 5.07 -21.84
CA PHE A 20 15.18 6.50 -22.06
C PHE A 20 14.43 7.14 -20.87
N GLU A 21 13.33 6.53 -20.45
CA GLU A 21 12.59 6.99 -19.26
C GLU A 21 13.45 6.89 -17.99
N THR A 22 14.33 5.88 -17.92
CA THR A 22 15.29 5.74 -16.81
C THR A 22 16.22 6.94 -16.74
N VAL A 23 16.76 7.38 -17.88
CA VAL A 23 17.63 8.56 -17.93
C VAL A 23 16.85 9.81 -17.55
N LYS A 24 15.64 9.99 -18.09
CA LYS A 24 14.78 11.14 -17.82
C LYS A 24 14.51 11.27 -16.32
N GLU A 25 14.01 10.21 -15.69
CA GLU A 25 13.71 10.20 -14.27
C GLU A 25 14.95 10.45 -13.42
N LEU A 26 16.07 9.74 -13.72
CA LEU A 26 17.33 9.92 -12.99
C LEU A 26 17.79 11.38 -13.01
N ALA A 27 17.76 12.00 -14.20
CA ALA A 27 18.13 13.39 -14.38
C ALA A 27 17.15 14.36 -13.71
N SER A 28 15.84 14.12 -13.77
CA SER A 28 14.83 14.95 -13.07
C SER A 28 15.04 15.00 -11.55
N ASN A 29 15.76 14.03 -10.99
CA ASN A 29 16.08 13.96 -9.57
C ASN A 29 17.54 14.37 -9.26
N GLY A 30 18.17 15.13 -10.17
CA GLY A 30 19.48 15.73 -9.93
C GLY A 30 20.67 14.77 -10.08
N VAL A 31 20.47 13.57 -10.65
CA VAL A 31 21.59 12.67 -10.99
C VAL A 31 22.16 13.05 -12.34
N LYS A 32 23.49 13.11 -12.47
CA LYS A 32 24.13 13.28 -13.76
C LYS A 32 24.24 11.93 -14.47
N VAL A 33 23.60 11.80 -15.61
CA VAL A 33 23.38 10.52 -16.28
C VAL A 33 24.10 10.45 -17.62
N MET A 34 24.87 9.37 -17.79
CA MET A 34 25.45 8.96 -19.05
C MET A 34 24.42 8.09 -19.78
N LEU A 35 23.71 8.71 -20.72
CA LEU A 35 22.83 8.02 -21.68
C LEU A 35 23.72 7.32 -22.70
N THR A 36 23.52 6.03 -22.90
CA THR A 36 24.34 5.28 -23.87
C THR A 36 23.52 4.52 -24.90
N ALA A 37 24.07 4.37 -26.09
CA ALA A 37 23.46 3.62 -27.18
C ALA A 37 24.56 3.10 -28.11
N ARG A 38 24.25 2.02 -28.84
CA ARG A 38 25.18 1.46 -29.84
C ARG A 38 25.33 2.38 -31.04
N ASP A 39 24.22 2.99 -31.46
CA ASP A 39 24.11 3.89 -32.60
C ASP A 39 24.20 5.34 -32.11
N GLU A 40 25.22 6.07 -32.55
CA GLU A 40 25.48 7.44 -32.11
C GLU A 40 24.37 8.40 -32.49
N LYS A 41 23.84 8.27 -33.72
CA LYS A 41 22.76 9.14 -34.22
C LYS A 41 21.53 9.02 -33.31
N ARG A 42 21.09 7.80 -33.02
CA ARG A 42 19.95 7.55 -32.11
C ARG A 42 20.23 8.01 -30.69
N GLY A 43 21.48 7.94 -30.25
CA GLY A 43 21.93 8.48 -28.96
C GLY A 43 21.74 10.00 -28.88
N HIS A 44 22.22 10.72 -29.89
CA HIS A 44 22.05 12.18 -29.98
C HIS A 44 20.58 12.59 -30.14
N GLU A 45 19.78 11.87 -30.94
CA GLU A 45 18.33 12.09 -31.03
C GLU A 45 17.61 11.88 -29.69
N ALA A 46 18.12 11.01 -28.81
CA ALA A 46 17.61 10.87 -27.45
C ALA A 46 17.98 12.07 -26.57
N ILE A 47 19.19 12.61 -26.69
CA ILE A 47 19.57 13.84 -25.98
C ILE A 47 18.68 15.01 -26.41
N GLU A 48 18.44 15.19 -27.72
CA GLU A 48 17.57 16.27 -28.21
C GLU A 48 16.15 16.17 -27.63
N ARG A 49 15.57 14.96 -27.59
CA ARG A 49 14.26 14.75 -26.94
C ARG A 49 14.29 15.03 -25.44
N LEU A 50 15.41 14.82 -24.76
CA LEU A 50 15.56 15.14 -23.34
C LEU A 50 15.69 16.65 -23.07
N LYS A 51 16.09 17.46 -24.08
CA LYS A 51 16.14 18.92 -23.96
C LYS A 51 14.76 19.52 -23.74
N GLU A 52 13.71 18.93 -24.33
CA GLU A 52 12.32 19.37 -24.16
C GLU A 52 11.86 19.33 -22.69
N TYR A 53 12.53 18.53 -21.85
CA TYR A 53 12.24 18.40 -20.42
C TYR A 53 13.15 19.26 -19.53
N GLY A 54 14.04 20.09 -20.10
CA GLY A 54 14.96 20.94 -19.34
C GLY A 54 16.10 20.18 -18.63
N LEU A 55 16.41 18.96 -19.06
CA LEU A 55 17.37 18.05 -18.40
C LEU A 55 18.77 18.04 -19.04
N SER A 56 19.01 18.93 -20.01
CA SER A 56 20.20 18.89 -20.88
C SER A 56 21.53 18.97 -20.14
N GLU A 57 21.60 19.72 -19.03
CA GLU A 57 22.83 19.88 -18.23
C GLU A 57 23.18 18.64 -17.40
N LEU A 58 22.19 17.77 -17.17
CA LEU A 58 22.33 16.56 -16.35
C LEU A 58 22.49 15.29 -17.19
N VAL A 59 22.34 15.34 -18.51
CA VAL A 59 22.44 14.16 -19.36
C VAL A 59 23.54 14.33 -20.41
N ILE A 60 24.46 13.37 -20.48
CA ILE A 60 25.52 13.32 -21.48
C ILE A 60 25.42 12.02 -22.25
N PHE A 61 25.58 12.09 -23.58
CA PHE A 61 25.65 10.90 -24.42
C PHE A 61 27.08 10.33 -24.47
N HIS A 62 27.19 9.01 -24.44
CA HIS A 62 28.41 8.30 -24.85
C HIS A 62 28.05 6.98 -25.53
N GLN A 63 28.74 6.65 -26.63
CA GLN A 63 28.53 5.41 -27.37
C GLN A 63 28.85 4.19 -26.49
N LEU A 64 27.98 3.18 -26.51
CA LEU A 64 28.20 1.91 -25.82
C LEU A 64 27.57 0.75 -26.58
N ASP A 65 28.42 -0.19 -26.98
CA ASP A 65 28.02 -1.56 -27.29
C ASP A 65 28.52 -2.52 -26.21
N VAL A 66 27.57 -3.03 -25.41
CA VAL A 66 27.83 -3.97 -24.31
C VAL A 66 28.43 -5.30 -24.78
N THR A 67 28.38 -5.60 -26.08
CA THR A 67 29.00 -6.79 -26.67
C THR A 67 30.48 -6.60 -27.04
N HIS A 68 30.97 -5.35 -27.06
CA HIS A 68 32.33 -4.99 -27.48
C HIS A 68 33.16 -4.43 -26.32
N SER A 69 34.20 -5.16 -25.89
CA SER A 69 35.04 -4.76 -24.74
C SER A 69 35.73 -3.40 -24.91
N ALA A 70 36.12 -3.04 -26.14
CA ALA A 70 36.72 -1.72 -26.41
C ALA A 70 35.74 -0.57 -26.19
N SER A 71 34.46 -0.76 -26.54
CA SER A 71 33.40 0.23 -26.32
C SER A 71 33.11 0.40 -24.82
N ILE A 72 33.05 -0.70 -24.06
CA ILE A 72 32.93 -0.67 -22.59
C ILE A 72 34.13 0.06 -21.97
N ALA A 73 35.36 -0.28 -22.36
CA ALA A 73 36.57 0.32 -21.84
C ALA A 73 36.64 1.84 -22.13
N SER A 74 36.22 2.26 -23.33
CA SER A 74 36.11 3.67 -23.71
C SER A 74 35.19 4.44 -22.76
N LEU A 75 33.99 3.90 -22.49
CA LEU A 75 33.05 4.52 -21.55
C LEU A 75 33.59 4.54 -20.11
N VAL A 76 34.22 3.45 -19.65
CA VAL A 76 34.85 3.42 -18.30
C VAL A 76 35.95 4.48 -18.18
N HIS A 77 36.79 4.62 -19.21
CA HIS A 77 37.81 5.65 -19.26
C HIS A 77 37.19 7.05 -19.22
N PHE A 78 36.14 7.29 -20.01
CA PHE A 78 35.41 8.55 -20.01
C PHE A 78 34.84 8.89 -18.62
N VAL A 79 34.12 7.96 -17.97
CA VAL A 79 33.54 8.18 -16.63
C VAL A 79 34.63 8.42 -15.58
N ARG A 80 35.73 7.67 -15.64
CA ARG A 80 36.88 7.87 -14.74
C ARG A 80 37.48 9.25 -14.90
N THR A 81 37.74 9.68 -16.13
CA THR A 81 38.39 10.96 -16.43
C THR A 81 37.48 12.15 -16.10
N GLN A 82 36.17 12.05 -16.38
CA GLN A 82 35.23 13.16 -16.20
C GLN A 82 34.69 13.27 -14.76
N PHE A 83 34.48 12.14 -14.07
CA PHE A 83 33.73 12.11 -12.82
C PHE A 83 34.49 11.43 -11.67
N GLY A 84 35.57 10.70 -11.95
CA GLY A 84 36.41 10.02 -10.95
C GLY A 84 35.77 8.80 -10.27
N LYS A 85 34.43 8.66 -10.31
CA LYS A 85 33.67 7.56 -9.70
C LYS A 85 32.38 7.28 -10.49
N LEU A 86 31.69 6.20 -10.14
CA LEU A 86 30.32 5.93 -10.58
C LEU A 86 29.46 5.58 -9.38
N ASP A 87 28.24 6.13 -9.28
CA ASP A 87 27.33 5.81 -8.17
C ASP A 87 26.26 4.79 -8.58
N ILE A 88 25.81 4.79 -9.84
CA ILE A 88 24.72 3.94 -10.32
C ILE A 88 25.08 3.35 -11.69
N LEU A 89 24.99 2.04 -11.83
CA LEU A 89 25.05 1.34 -13.11
C LEU A 89 23.72 0.66 -13.39
N VAL A 90 23.07 1.00 -14.50
CA VAL A 90 21.84 0.35 -14.97
C VAL A 90 22.14 -0.43 -16.25
N ASN A 91 22.20 -1.76 -16.11
CA ASN A 91 22.30 -2.69 -17.23
C ASN A 91 20.90 -2.90 -17.85
N ASN A 92 20.48 -1.95 -18.69
CA ASN A 92 19.21 -1.95 -19.38
C ASN A 92 19.25 -2.57 -20.78
N ALA A 93 20.40 -2.50 -21.48
CA ALA A 93 20.53 -2.99 -22.85
C ALA A 93 20.13 -4.48 -22.96
N GLY A 94 19.29 -4.79 -23.96
CA GLY A 94 18.89 -6.16 -24.25
C GLY A 94 18.12 -6.33 -25.56
N ILE A 95 18.06 -7.57 -26.03
CA ILE A 95 17.31 -7.98 -27.23
C ILE A 95 16.43 -9.21 -26.95
N SER A 96 15.37 -9.36 -27.74
CA SER A 96 14.41 -10.49 -27.65
C SER A 96 14.99 -11.81 -28.18
N GLY A 97 15.97 -11.75 -29.09
CA GLY A 97 16.55 -12.93 -29.72
C GLY A 97 15.64 -13.58 -30.77
N VAL A 98 14.67 -12.85 -31.33
CA VAL A 98 13.83 -13.28 -32.46
C VAL A 98 13.96 -12.28 -33.61
N ASN A 99 13.70 -12.72 -34.84
CA ASN A 99 13.68 -11.81 -35.98
C ASN A 99 12.42 -10.94 -35.91
N LEU A 100 12.59 -9.62 -35.86
CA LEU A 100 11.50 -8.64 -35.90
C LEU A 100 11.48 -7.86 -37.21
N ASP A 101 12.52 -8.01 -38.04
CA ASP A 101 12.73 -7.20 -39.25
C ASP A 101 11.98 -7.75 -40.47
N GLU A 102 11.38 -8.95 -40.38
CA GLU A 102 10.53 -9.54 -41.44
C GLU A 102 9.04 -9.19 -41.31
N MET A 103 8.65 -8.31 -40.38
CA MET A 103 7.23 -8.08 -40.04
C MET A 103 6.79 -6.62 -40.22
N GLU A 104 6.37 -6.27 -41.45
CA GLU A 104 5.52 -5.10 -41.72
C GLU A 104 4.04 -5.45 -41.43
N GLY A 105 3.49 -4.99 -40.30
CA GLY A 105 2.04 -5.07 -40.01
C GLY A 105 1.66 -5.06 -38.52
N SER A 106 0.55 -4.40 -38.18
CA SER A 106 0.10 -4.10 -36.80
C SER A 106 -0.50 -5.27 -36.00
N ILE A 107 -0.25 -6.53 -36.35
CA ILE A 107 -0.72 -7.71 -35.60
C ILE A 107 0.40 -8.77 -35.58
N ILE A 108 1.04 -8.95 -34.42
CA ILE A 108 2.05 -10.00 -34.21
C ILE A 108 1.32 -11.34 -34.03
N LYS A 109 1.43 -12.24 -35.00
CA LYS A 109 1.07 -13.65 -34.79
C LYS A 109 2.22 -14.32 -34.04
N LEU A 110 1.98 -14.66 -32.77
CA LEU A 110 2.98 -15.30 -31.90
C LEU A 110 3.56 -16.60 -32.46
N GLU A 111 2.79 -17.27 -33.33
CA GLU A 111 3.09 -18.56 -33.96
C GLU A 111 4.16 -18.46 -35.07
N GLU A 112 4.40 -17.25 -35.62
CA GLU A 112 5.32 -17.01 -36.74
C GLU A 112 6.71 -16.49 -36.28
N LEU A 113 6.90 -16.30 -34.96
CA LEU A 113 8.17 -15.83 -34.40
C LEU A 113 9.21 -16.96 -34.37
N THR A 114 10.16 -16.93 -35.28
CA THR A 114 11.28 -17.88 -35.31
C THR A 114 12.49 -17.35 -34.53
N GLN A 115 13.12 -18.22 -33.75
CA GLN A 115 14.38 -17.96 -33.06
C GLN A 115 15.46 -18.86 -33.68
N THR A 116 16.43 -18.27 -34.39
CA THR A 116 17.57 -19.02 -34.91
C THR A 116 18.65 -19.19 -33.85
N TYR A 117 19.59 -20.10 -34.08
CA TYR A 117 20.76 -20.29 -33.23
C TYR A 117 21.56 -18.99 -33.07
N GLU A 118 21.82 -18.27 -34.16
CA GLU A 118 22.61 -17.04 -34.18
C GLU A 118 21.91 -15.94 -33.37
N LEU A 119 20.57 -15.85 -33.47
CA LEU A 119 19.78 -14.91 -32.69
C LEU A 119 19.74 -15.28 -31.20
N ALA A 120 19.70 -16.57 -30.88
CA ALA A 120 19.79 -17.07 -29.51
C ALA A 120 21.16 -16.76 -28.88
N GLU A 121 22.25 -17.04 -29.58
CA GLU A 121 23.63 -16.74 -29.15
C GLU A 121 23.84 -15.22 -28.98
N LYS A 122 23.37 -14.42 -29.93
CA LYS A 122 23.39 -12.95 -29.85
C LYS A 122 22.58 -12.44 -28.65
N CYS A 123 21.46 -13.09 -28.33
CA CYS A 123 20.62 -12.76 -27.19
C CYS A 123 21.35 -13.01 -25.87
N LEU A 124 21.97 -14.18 -25.69
CA LEU A 124 22.79 -14.45 -24.50
C LEU A 124 23.97 -13.49 -24.39
N THR A 125 24.65 -13.25 -25.51
CA THR A 125 25.81 -12.34 -25.60
C THR A 125 25.43 -10.93 -25.17
N THR A 126 24.28 -10.42 -25.60
CA THR A 126 23.82 -9.07 -25.26
C THR A 126 23.27 -9.00 -23.84
N ASN A 127 22.31 -9.87 -23.50
CA ASN A 127 21.49 -9.75 -22.29
C ASN A 127 22.21 -10.17 -21.01
N TYR A 128 23.12 -11.15 -21.10
CA TYR A 128 23.84 -11.69 -19.96
C TYR A 128 25.32 -11.29 -20.02
N TYR A 129 26.05 -11.76 -21.03
CA TYR A 129 27.51 -11.53 -21.09
C TYR A 129 27.85 -10.04 -21.23
N GLY A 130 27.04 -9.27 -21.94
CA GLY A 130 27.23 -7.82 -22.06
C GLY A 130 27.01 -7.09 -20.74
N ALA A 131 25.95 -7.44 -20.00
CA ALA A 131 25.70 -6.89 -18.67
C ALA A 131 26.79 -7.29 -17.66
N LYS A 132 27.24 -8.55 -17.70
CA LYS A 132 28.36 -9.08 -16.90
C LYS A 132 29.65 -8.29 -17.15
N LYS A 133 30.11 -8.23 -18.40
CA LYS A 133 31.34 -7.50 -18.78
C LYS A 133 31.26 -6.02 -18.44
N THR A 134 30.10 -5.39 -18.65
CA THR A 134 29.89 -3.98 -18.29
C THR A 134 30.02 -3.79 -16.78
N THR A 135 29.37 -4.64 -15.99
CA THR A 135 29.44 -4.61 -14.53
C THR A 135 30.89 -4.75 -14.05
N GLU A 136 31.59 -5.78 -14.50
CA GLU A 136 32.99 -6.06 -14.13
C GLU A 136 33.92 -4.88 -14.44
N ALA A 137 33.75 -4.25 -15.60
CA ALA A 137 34.57 -3.12 -16.01
C ALA A 137 34.30 -1.85 -15.17
N PHE A 138 33.07 -1.66 -14.68
CA PHE A 138 32.69 -0.52 -13.83
C PHE A 138 32.89 -0.75 -12.34
N LEU A 139 33.08 -1.99 -11.87
CA LEU A 139 33.27 -2.31 -10.45
C LEU A 139 34.31 -1.41 -9.77
N PRO A 140 35.51 -1.15 -10.33
CA PRO A 140 36.49 -0.28 -9.67
C PRO A 140 35.98 1.16 -9.46
N LEU A 141 35.16 1.69 -10.36
CA LEU A 141 34.59 3.04 -10.22
C LEU A 141 33.40 3.07 -9.26
N LEU A 142 32.62 1.98 -9.21
CA LEU A 142 31.54 1.80 -8.24
C LEU A 142 32.08 1.69 -6.81
N GLN A 143 33.22 1.02 -6.61
CA GLN A 143 33.88 0.92 -5.30
C GLN A 143 34.31 2.28 -4.71
N LEU A 144 34.46 3.32 -5.55
CA LEU A 144 34.77 4.68 -5.13
C LEU A 144 33.53 5.48 -4.69
N SER A 145 32.33 4.94 -4.88
CA SER A 145 31.09 5.57 -4.42
C SER A 145 30.81 5.27 -2.95
N ASN A 146 30.20 6.22 -2.25
CA ASN A 146 29.67 6.03 -0.90
C ASN A 146 28.32 5.28 -0.88
N SER A 147 27.66 5.12 -2.03
CA SER A 147 26.41 4.38 -2.15
C SER A 147 26.29 3.74 -3.55
N PRO A 148 27.16 2.77 -3.89
CA PRO A 148 27.15 2.11 -5.19
C PRO A 148 25.90 1.28 -5.43
N ARG A 149 25.32 1.41 -6.63
CA ARG A 149 24.14 0.67 -7.09
C ARG A 149 24.41 0.01 -8.44
N ILE A 150 24.04 -1.26 -8.56
CA ILE A 150 23.97 -2.00 -9.82
C ILE A 150 22.51 -2.45 -10.00
N VAL A 151 21.92 -2.12 -11.14
CA VAL A 151 20.56 -2.50 -11.50
C VAL A 151 20.58 -3.28 -12.81
N ASN A 152 20.23 -4.55 -12.73
CA ASN A 152 20.10 -5.42 -13.89
C ASN A 152 18.63 -5.47 -14.34
N VAL A 153 18.33 -4.94 -15.52
CA VAL A 153 16.96 -4.97 -16.06
C VAL A 153 16.67 -6.36 -16.60
N SER A 154 15.77 -7.07 -15.92
CA SER A 154 15.39 -8.45 -16.21
C SER A 154 13.98 -8.54 -16.82
N SER A 155 13.36 -9.73 -16.77
CA SER A 155 12.01 -9.99 -17.28
C SER A 155 11.32 -11.04 -16.42
N ARG A 156 9.98 -11.01 -16.36
CA ARG A 156 9.19 -12.11 -15.76
C ARG A 156 9.45 -13.43 -16.48
N GLY A 157 9.87 -13.39 -17.74
CA GLY A 157 10.35 -14.56 -18.49
C GLY A 157 11.58 -15.23 -17.85
N GLY A 158 12.41 -14.49 -17.12
CA GLY A 158 13.60 -15.01 -16.43
C GLY A 158 13.33 -15.62 -15.05
N LEU A 159 12.08 -15.80 -14.65
CA LEU A 159 11.75 -16.56 -13.43
C LEU A 159 12.02 -18.05 -13.65
N LEU A 160 12.64 -18.71 -12.68
CA LEU A 160 13.02 -20.13 -12.77
C LEU A 160 11.83 -21.06 -13.02
N LYS A 161 10.63 -20.68 -12.60
CA LYS A 161 9.38 -21.41 -12.90
C LYS A 161 9.07 -21.54 -14.40
N ASN A 162 9.70 -20.73 -15.25
CA ASN A 162 9.52 -20.77 -16.70
C ASN A 162 10.55 -21.66 -17.42
N ILE A 163 11.48 -22.26 -16.68
CA ILE A 163 12.39 -23.31 -17.15
C ILE A 163 11.83 -24.59 -16.56
N ALA A 164 11.71 -25.68 -17.32
CA ALA A 164 11.23 -26.96 -16.79
C ALA A 164 12.39 -27.89 -16.39
N SER A 165 13.58 -27.71 -16.95
CA SER A 165 14.81 -28.42 -16.60
C SER A 165 15.15 -28.25 -15.12
N GLU A 166 14.95 -29.30 -14.32
CA GLU A 166 15.27 -29.30 -12.88
C GLU A 166 16.77 -29.14 -12.63
N TRP A 167 17.61 -29.68 -13.52
CA TRP A 167 19.06 -29.46 -13.47
C TRP A 167 19.39 -27.97 -13.61
N ALA A 168 18.87 -27.30 -14.64
CA ALA A 168 19.14 -25.88 -14.86
C ALA A 168 18.58 -25.00 -13.73
N LYS A 169 17.39 -25.33 -13.20
CA LYS A 169 16.83 -24.67 -12.01
C LYS A 169 17.74 -24.82 -10.81
N GLY A 170 18.16 -26.05 -10.49
CA GLY A 170 19.04 -26.33 -9.36
C GLY A 170 20.37 -25.58 -9.48
N MET A 171 20.96 -25.54 -10.67
CA MET A 171 22.19 -24.79 -10.94
C MET A 171 22.01 -23.28 -10.76
N PHE A 172 20.87 -22.72 -11.18
CA PHE A 172 20.59 -21.31 -10.97
C PHE A 172 20.18 -20.97 -9.53
N ASP A 173 19.50 -21.85 -8.81
CA ASP A 173 18.90 -21.52 -7.50
C ASP A 173 19.78 -21.81 -6.28
N ASP A 174 20.79 -22.67 -6.45
CA ASP A 174 21.71 -23.10 -5.40
C ASP A 174 22.59 -21.95 -4.88
N ALA A 175 22.05 -21.13 -3.97
CA ALA A 175 22.69 -19.92 -3.46
C ALA A 175 24.02 -20.17 -2.73
N GLU A 176 24.20 -21.37 -2.16
CA GLU A 176 25.43 -21.74 -1.47
C GLU A 176 26.58 -21.89 -2.46
N ASN A 177 26.33 -22.60 -3.56
CA ASN A 177 27.35 -22.95 -4.55
C ASN A 177 27.20 -22.19 -5.87
N LEU A 178 26.36 -21.16 -5.96
CA LEU A 178 26.17 -20.37 -7.18
C LEU A 178 27.46 -19.62 -7.52
N THR A 179 28.01 -19.89 -8.71
CA THR A 179 29.17 -19.18 -9.26
C THR A 179 28.90 -18.76 -10.70
N GLU A 180 29.74 -17.87 -11.22
CA GLU A 180 29.64 -17.47 -12.63
C GLU A 180 29.95 -18.63 -13.58
N GLU A 181 30.85 -19.52 -13.20
CA GLU A 181 31.20 -20.71 -13.98
C GLU A 181 30.00 -21.65 -14.12
N ARG A 182 29.21 -21.82 -13.05
CA ARG A 182 27.97 -22.61 -13.10
C ARG A 182 26.90 -21.96 -13.96
N ILE A 183 26.76 -20.64 -13.89
CA ILE A 183 25.84 -19.90 -14.79
C ILE A 183 26.28 -20.12 -16.24
N ASP A 184 27.57 -20.00 -16.53
CA ASP A 184 28.13 -20.17 -17.87
C ASP A 184 27.98 -21.63 -18.36
N GLU A 185 28.06 -22.63 -17.47
CA GLU A 185 27.78 -24.04 -17.78
C GLU A 185 26.33 -24.25 -18.24
N VAL A 186 25.37 -23.69 -17.51
CA VAL A 186 23.95 -23.75 -17.88
C VAL A 186 23.69 -23.11 -19.24
N LEU A 187 24.33 -21.96 -19.51
CA LEU A 187 24.21 -21.28 -20.80
C LEU A 187 24.85 -22.07 -21.95
N LYS A 188 25.98 -22.75 -21.72
CA LYS A 188 26.62 -23.62 -22.73
C LYS A 188 25.76 -24.82 -23.07
N GLU A 189 25.18 -25.49 -22.07
CA GLU A 189 24.27 -26.61 -22.32
C GLU A 189 22.99 -26.16 -23.01
N PHE A 190 22.39 -25.02 -22.62
CA PHE A 190 21.26 -24.46 -23.36
C PHE A 190 21.56 -24.23 -24.85
N ILE A 191 22.71 -23.64 -25.18
CA ILE A 191 23.13 -23.37 -26.56
C ILE A 191 23.41 -24.66 -27.34
N LYS A 192 23.98 -25.66 -26.68
CA LYS A 192 24.18 -27.00 -27.25
C LYS A 192 22.83 -27.67 -27.57
N ASP A 193 21.89 -27.63 -26.64
CA ASP A 193 20.54 -28.19 -26.84
C ASP A 193 19.74 -27.42 -27.89
N PHE A 194 19.96 -26.11 -27.99
CA PHE A 194 19.40 -25.29 -29.06
C PHE A 194 19.90 -25.77 -30.43
N LYS A 195 21.21 -26.00 -30.58
CA LYS A 195 21.82 -26.52 -31.84
C LYS A 195 21.30 -27.90 -32.23
N GLN A 196 21.00 -28.74 -31.23
CA GLN A 196 20.52 -30.11 -31.44
C GLN A 196 19.00 -30.19 -31.61
N ASN A 197 18.30 -29.05 -31.58
CA ASN A 197 16.84 -28.97 -31.59
C ASN A 197 16.18 -29.83 -30.49
N SER A 198 16.82 -29.91 -29.32
CA SER A 198 16.42 -30.74 -28.18
C SER A 198 15.84 -29.93 -27.01
N LEU A 199 15.52 -28.64 -27.23
CA LEU A 199 15.07 -27.73 -26.17
C LEU A 199 13.89 -28.28 -25.35
N GLU A 200 12.81 -28.67 -26.02
CA GLU A 200 11.60 -29.16 -25.36
C GLU A 200 11.87 -30.45 -24.56
N ASN A 201 12.56 -31.41 -25.19
CA ASN A 201 12.92 -32.69 -24.58
C ASN A 201 13.78 -32.53 -23.32
N ASN A 202 14.64 -31.51 -23.30
CA ASN A 202 15.53 -31.23 -22.18
C ASN A 202 14.94 -30.20 -21.19
N GLY A 203 13.66 -29.86 -21.33
CA GLY A 203 12.93 -29.00 -20.40
C GLY A 203 13.28 -27.51 -20.50
N TRP A 204 13.85 -27.08 -21.62
CA TRP A 204 14.05 -25.66 -21.89
C TRP A 204 12.75 -24.99 -22.35
N PRO A 205 12.56 -23.69 -22.12
CA PRO A 205 11.47 -22.95 -22.74
C PRO A 205 11.60 -23.00 -24.26
N THR A 206 10.50 -23.20 -24.97
CA THR A 206 10.45 -23.18 -26.45
C THR A 206 10.13 -21.79 -27.01
N PHE A 207 9.33 -21.01 -26.29
CA PHE A 207 9.00 -19.63 -26.68
C PHE A 207 9.93 -18.60 -26.04
N LEU A 208 10.55 -17.74 -26.87
CA LEU A 208 11.56 -16.75 -26.46
C LEU A 208 12.66 -17.38 -25.58
N ALA A 209 13.09 -18.58 -25.95
CA ALA A 209 13.94 -19.44 -25.13
C ALA A 209 15.19 -18.72 -24.64
N ALA A 210 15.96 -18.14 -25.57
CA ALA A 210 17.21 -17.44 -25.25
C ALA A 210 16.99 -16.20 -24.39
N ASN A 211 15.87 -15.48 -24.57
CA ASN A 211 15.55 -14.32 -23.72
C ASN A 211 15.24 -14.76 -22.29
N ARG A 212 14.41 -15.80 -22.12
CA ARG A 212 14.07 -16.34 -20.79
C ARG A 212 15.31 -16.86 -20.07
N VAL A 213 16.10 -17.67 -20.74
CA VAL A 213 17.32 -18.27 -20.17
C VAL A 213 18.38 -17.19 -19.87
N SER A 214 18.62 -16.22 -20.77
CA SER A 214 19.55 -15.10 -20.47
C SER A 214 19.10 -14.25 -19.29
N LYS A 215 17.78 -13.99 -19.13
CA LYS A 215 17.28 -13.23 -17.99
C LYS A 215 17.32 -14.03 -16.68
N ALA A 216 17.13 -15.35 -16.72
CA ALA A 216 17.37 -16.23 -15.58
C ALA A 216 18.86 -16.21 -15.15
N ALA A 217 19.77 -16.33 -16.12
CA ALA A 217 21.21 -16.21 -15.88
C ALA A 217 21.58 -14.84 -15.29
N LEU A 218 21.00 -13.75 -15.82
CA LEU A 218 21.20 -12.40 -15.28
C LEU A 218 20.70 -12.27 -13.83
N ASN A 219 19.55 -12.87 -13.50
CA ASN A 219 19.04 -12.91 -12.12
C ASN A 219 19.99 -13.65 -11.17
N SER A 220 20.54 -14.78 -11.61
CA SER A 220 21.54 -15.53 -10.86
C SER A 220 22.85 -14.75 -10.70
N TYR A 221 23.33 -14.10 -11.76
CA TYR A 221 24.53 -13.28 -11.70
C TYR A 221 24.40 -12.10 -10.75
N THR A 222 23.23 -11.44 -10.70
CA THR A 222 22.95 -10.39 -9.71
C THR A 222 23.16 -10.88 -8.28
N ARG A 223 22.73 -12.11 -7.96
CA ARG A 223 22.95 -12.75 -6.65
C ARG A 223 24.45 -12.99 -6.41
N THR A 224 25.18 -13.45 -7.42
CA THR A 224 26.64 -13.63 -7.33
C THR A 224 27.37 -12.32 -7.06
N VAL A 225 26.99 -11.23 -7.75
CA VAL A 225 27.56 -9.89 -7.53
C VAL A 225 27.24 -9.39 -6.13
N ALA A 226 26.00 -9.53 -5.66
CA ALA A 226 25.61 -9.16 -4.30
C ALA A 226 26.40 -9.92 -3.23
N LYS A 227 26.66 -11.22 -3.44
CA LYS A 227 27.47 -12.07 -2.56
C LYS A 227 28.95 -11.64 -2.55
N LYS A 228 29.53 -11.34 -3.73
CA LYS A 228 30.94 -10.91 -3.87
C LYS A 228 31.17 -9.49 -3.36
N HIS A 229 30.16 -8.62 -3.43
CA HIS A 229 30.27 -7.20 -3.08
C HIS A 229 29.12 -6.76 -2.16
N PRO A 230 29.10 -7.19 -0.89
CA PRO A 230 27.99 -6.94 0.04
C PRO A 230 27.78 -5.44 0.36
N ASN A 231 28.81 -4.62 0.17
CA ASN A 231 28.74 -3.17 0.34
C ASN A 231 28.16 -2.45 -0.89
N MET A 232 27.84 -3.18 -1.97
CA MET A 232 27.14 -2.69 -3.14
C MET A 232 25.74 -3.27 -3.18
N CYS A 233 24.77 -2.44 -3.53
CA CYS A 233 23.43 -2.96 -3.77
C CYS A 233 23.28 -3.34 -5.25
N SER A 234 23.02 -4.62 -5.48
CA SER A 234 22.84 -5.22 -6.81
C SER A 234 21.46 -5.85 -6.89
N ASN A 235 20.61 -5.40 -7.81
CA ASN A 235 19.21 -5.85 -7.93
C ASN A 235 18.80 -6.22 -9.35
N CYS A 236 17.76 -7.05 -9.46
CA CYS A 236 17.04 -7.32 -10.71
C CYS A 236 15.63 -6.73 -10.67
N VAL A 237 15.20 -6.11 -11.77
CA VAL A 237 13.83 -5.57 -11.93
C VAL A 237 13.11 -6.21 -13.11
N SER A 238 11.80 -6.50 -12.99
CA SER A 238 10.98 -7.03 -14.09
C SER A 238 9.59 -6.38 -14.15
N TRP A 239 9.10 -6.05 -15.36
CA TRP A 239 7.93 -5.18 -15.52
C TRP A 239 6.56 -5.87 -15.37
N PHE A 240 6.44 -7.20 -15.57
CA PHE A 240 5.15 -7.91 -15.38
C PHE A 240 4.78 -8.18 -13.90
N CYS A 241 5.48 -7.54 -12.97
CA CYS A 241 5.07 -7.38 -11.57
C CYS A 241 4.61 -5.94 -11.26
N GLN A 242 4.46 -5.09 -12.29
CA GLN A 242 4.19 -3.65 -12.14
C GLN A 242 3.04 -3.24 -13.08
N LYS A 243 1.81 -3.40 -12.61
CA LYS A 243 0.65 -2.61 -13.09
C LYS A 243 0.31 -1.48 -12.11
N GLU A 244 1.28 -1.07 -11.31
CA GLU A 244 1.25 0.12 -10.47
C GLU A 244 2.35 1.06 -10.95
N SER A 245 1.95 2.14 -11.61
CA SER A 245 2.81 3.27 -11.92
C SER A 245 3.16 4.00 -10.62
N SER A 246 4.37 3.78 -10.10
CA SER A 246 5.15 4.72 -9.28
C SER A 246 6.31 3.99 -8.56
N ASN A 247 7.30 3.48 -9.28
CA ASN A 247 8.52 2.96 -8.63
C ASN A 247 9.82 3.40 -9.30
N PHE A 248 9.81 4.55 -10.00
CA PHE A 248 11.05 5.21 -10.38
C PHE A 248 11.64 6.06 -9.24
N SER A 249 10.79 6.63 -8.38
CA SER A 249 11.22 7.25 -7.11
C SER A 249 11.94 6.25 -6.18
N MET A 250 11.63 4.96 -6.29
CA MET A 250 12.31 3.87 -5.59
C MET A 250 13.76 3.66 -6.09
N ILE A 251 14.02 3.87 -7.38
CA ILE A 251 15.35 3.70 -8.01
C ILE A 251 16.27 4.88 -7.65
N LEU A 252 15.68 6.06 -7.47
CA LEU A 252 16.37 7.31 -7.17
C LEU A 252 16.64 7.55 -5.69
N ASN A 253 15.66 7.18 -4.84
CA ASN A 253 15.75 7.32 -3.40
C ASN A 253 16.15 6.03 -2.68
N ALA A 254 16.53 4.97 -3.39
CA ALA A 254 17.17 3.80 -2.78
C ALA A 254 18.57 4.18 -2.27
N HIS A 255 18.61 4.82 -1.11
CA HIS A 255 19.32 4.18 -0.02
C HIS A 255 18.57 2.86 0.23
N PHE A 256 19.16 1.70 -0.05
CA PHE A 256 18.81 0.50 0.74
C PHE A 256 19.32 0.78 2.15
N GLU A 257 18.64 1.66 2.86
CA GLU A 257 18.45 1.40 4.27
C GLU A 257 17.42 0.29 4.30
N PHE A 258 17.85 -0.89 4.77
CA PHE A 258 16.88 -1.86 5.24
C PHE A 258 15.96 -1.15 6.23
N LYS A 259 14.65 -1.41 6.13
CA LYS A 259 13.76 -1.04 7.22
C LYS A 259 14.00 -2.00 8.36
N TYR A 260 14.17 -1.46 9.55
CA TYR A 260 14.40 -2.24 10.77
C TYR A 260 13.14 -2.23 11.62
N ALA A 261 12.68 -3.42 12.00
CA ALA A 261 11.54 -3.59 12.87
C ALA A 261 11.93 -4.30 14.18
N VAL A 262 11.32 -3.91 15.28
CA VAL A 262 11.38 -4.64 16.56
C VAL A 262 9.98 -5.17 16.85
N VAL A 263 9.87 -6.48 17.13
CA VAL A 263 8.62 -7.07 17.62
C VAL A 263 8.85 -7.63 19.02
N THR A 264 8.15 -7.06 20.01
CA THR A 264 8.30 -7.47 21.42
C THR A 264 7.57 -8.79 21.69
N GLY A 265 8.17 -9.75 22.39
CA GLY A 265 7.48 -10.98 22.82
C GLY A 265 7.04 -11.88 21.65
N ALA A 266 7.91 -12.04 20.65
CA ALA A 266 7.61 -12.61 19.35
C ALA A 266 8.04 -14.07 19.16
N ASN A 267 8.43 -14.77 20.22
CA ASN A 267 8.78 -16.20 20.14
C ASN A 267 7.59 -17.13 19.87
N LYS A 268 6.35 -16.62 19.94
CA LYS A 268 5.11 -17.40 19.70
C LYS A 268 3.94 -16.49 19.37
N GLY A 269 2.79 -17.10 19.03
CA GLY A 269 1.52 -16.40 18.82
C GLY A 269 1.59 -15.33 17.74
N ILE A 270 0.86 -14.23 17.94
CA ILE A 270 0.73 -13.15 16.94
C ILE A 270 2.09 -12.51 16.62
N GLY A 271 2.95 -12.30 17.63
CA GLY A 271 4.30 -11.75 17.44
C GLY A 271 5.16 -12.57 16.46
N PHE A 272 5.06 -13.91 16.53
CA PHE A 272 5.72 -14.81 15.59
C PHE A 272 5.18 -14.63 14.15
N GLY A 273 3.86 -14.57 13.99
CA GLY A 273 3.20 -14.32 12.70
C GLY A 273 3.57 -12.96 12.10
N MET A 274 3.69 -11.92 12.93
CA MET A 274 4.13 -10.60 12.50
C MET A 274 5.60 -10.61 12.05
N CYS A 275 6.50 -11.29 12.76
CA CYS A 275 7.89 -11.44 12.33
C CYS A 275 7.98 -12.12 10.96
N LYS A 276 7.22 -13.20 10.76
CA LYS A 276 7.13 -13.90 9.47
C LYS A 276 6.72 -12.93 8.35
N LYS A 277 5.59 -12.24 8.49
CA LYS A 277 5.05 -11.36 7.43
C LYS A 277 5.90 -10.11 7.19
N LEU A 278 6.46 -9.50 8.23
CA LEU A 278 7.37 -8.34 8.08
C LEU A 278 8.66 -8.75 7.37
N ALA A 279 9.28 -9.87 7.77
CA ALA A 279 10.47 -10.39 7.11
C ALA A 279 10.18 -10.81 5.65
N SER A 280 9.04 -11.45 5.38
CA SER A 280 8.59 -11.73 4.00
C SER A 280 8.37 -10.47 3.15
N SER A 281 8.22 -9.30 3.79
CA SER A 281 8.11 -8.00 3.12
C SER A 281 9.46 -7.29 2.94
N GLY A 282 10.58 -7.99 3.20
CA GLY A 282 11.94 -7.45 3.03
C GLY A 282 12.44 -6.58 4.18
N ILE A 283 11.78 -6.63 5.35
CA ILE A 283 12.16 -5.87 6.55
C ILE A 283 13.08 -6.73 7.41
N VAL A 284 14.17 -6.13 7.93
CA VAL A 284 15.01 -6.80 8.93
C VAL A 284 14.31 -6.71 10.28
N VAL A 285 13.93 -7.85 10.85
CA VAL A 285 13.13 -7.93 12.07
C VAL A 285 13.97 -8.44 13.23
N VAL A 286 14.05 -7.62 14.28
CA VAL A 286 14.51 -8.01 15.61
C VAL A 286 13.37 -8.71 16.33
N LEU A 287 13.40 -10.04 16.33
CA LEU A 287 12.52 -10.89 17.10
C LEU A 287 13.02 -10.89 18.54
N THR A 288 12.16 -10.49 19.48
CA THR A 288 12.55 -10.48 20.90
C THR A 288 11.70 -11.40 21.75
N ALA A 289 12.30 -11.90 22.83
CA ALA A 289 11.63 -12.71 23.84
C ALA A 289 12.37 -12.64 25.18
N ARG A 290 11.64 -12.84 26.28
CA ARG A 290 12.23 -12.92 27.62
C ARG A 290 13.17 -14.11 27.77
N ASP A 291 12.75 -15.24 27.22
CA ASP A 291 13.49 -16.49 27.25
C ASP A 291 14.35 -16.63 25.98
N LYS A 292 15.67 -16.67 26.17
CA LYS A 292 16.65 -16.73 25.08
C LYS A 292 16.49 -18.00 24.24
N GLU A 293 16.27 -19.15 24.86
CA GLU A 293 16.20 -20.43 24.15
C GLU A 293 14.95 -20.50 23.25
N ARG A 294 13.79 -20.10 23.78
CA ARG A 294 12.53 -20.03 23.02
C ARG A 294 12.62 -19.00 21.89
N GLY A 295 13.29 -17.88 22.12
CA GLY A 295 13.53 -16.86 21.12
C GLY A 295 14.38 -17.37 19.95
N LEU A 296 15.51 -18.03 20.25
CA LEU A 296 16.37 -18.64 19.23
C LEU A 296 15.63 -19.75 18.46
N LYS A 297 14.88 -20.62 19.14
CA LYS A 297 14.05 -21.64 18.47
C LYS A 297 13.00 -21.03 17.53
N ALA A 298 12.41 -19.89 17.90
CA ALA A 298 11.46 -19.19 17.05
C ALA A 298 12.14 -18.63 15.80
N VAL A 299 13.35 -18.07 15.93
CA VAL A 299 14.15 -17.63 14.78
C VAL A 299 14.47 -18.82 13.87
N GLU A 300 14.98 -19.93 14.39
CA GLU A 300 15.28 -21.13 13.58
C GLU A 300 14.05 -21.67 12.83
N LYS A 301 12.88 -21.68 13.49
CA LYS A 301 11.63 -22.06 12.82
C LYS A 301 11.27 -21.12 11.67
N LEU A 302 11.52 -19.81 11.81
CA LEU A 302 11.27 -18.83 10.77
C LEU A 302 12.32 -18.87 9.64
N LYS A 303 13.58 -19.21 9.96
CA LYS A 303 14.64 -19.45 8.97
C LYS A 303 14.26 -20.55 7.98
N GLY A 304 13.56 -21.58 8.44
CA GLY A 304 13.01 -22.65 7.59
C GLY A 304 12.06 -22.18 6.48
N PHE A 305 11.60 -20.93 6.50
CA PHE A 305 10.81 -20.30 5.42
C PHE A 305 11.65 -19.47 4.44
N GLY A 306 12.98 -19.56 4.47
CA GLY A 306 13.88 -18.79 3.60
C GLY A 306 14.07 -17.33 4.04
N LEU A 307 13.86 -17.02 5.32
CA LEU A 307 13.90 -15.66 5.88
C LEU A 307 15.19 -15.37 6.67
N SER A 308 16.24 -16.18 6.48
CA SER A 308 17.40 -16.24 7.39
C SER A 308 18.18 -14.95 7.53
N ASP A 309 18.31 -14.18 6.46
CA ASP A 309 19.10 -12.94 6.44
C ASP A 309 18.32 -11.73 6.99
N LEU A 310 17.03 -11.91 7.28
CA LEU A 310 16.12 -10.83 7.70
C LEU A 310 15.67 -10.97 9.16
N LEU A 311 16.17 -11.95 9.90
CA LEU A 311 15.74 -12.23 11.27
C LEU A 311 16.91 -12.23 12.23
N VAL A 312 16.81 -11.36 13.24
CA VAL A 312 17.81 -11.22 14.30
C VAL A 312 17.13 -11.43 15.64
N PHE A 313 17.73 -12.23 16.52
CA PHE A 313 17.22 -12.40 17.88
C PHE A 313 17.88 -11.41 18.85
N HIS A 314 17.10 -10.81 19.73
CA HIS A 314 17.61 -10.12 20.92
C HIS A 314 16.74 -10.45 22.14
N GLN A 315 17.37 -10.75 23.28
CA GLN A 315 16.61 -10.98 24.51
C GLN A 315 15.98 -9.68 25.00
N LEU A 316 14.70 -9.73 25.40
CA LEU A 316 14.00 -8.58 25.93
C LEU A 316 13.02 -9.01 27.02
N ASP A 317 13.23 -8.50 28.23
CA ASP A 317 12.17 -8.35 29.23
C ASP A 317 11.72 -6.89 29.28
N VAL A 318 10.47 -6.66 28.88
CA VAL A 318 9.87 -5.32 28.84
C VAL A 318 9.69 -4.74 30.25
N ASP A 319 9.69 -5.59 31.28
CA ASP A 319 9.57 -5.20 32.68
C ASP A 319 10.92 -4.80 33.31
N ASP A 320 12.04 -5.10 32.65
CA ASP A 320 13.39 -4.81 33.13
C ASP A 320 14.03 -3.63 32.36
N PRO A 321 14.23 -2.46 32.99
CA PRO A 321 14.90 -1.32 32.39
C PRO A 321 16.30 -1.63 31.83
N ALA A 322 17.05 -2.52 32.46
CA ALA A 322 18.38 -2.91 31.97
C ALA A 322 18.25 -3.69 30.65
N SER A 323 17.35 -4.67 30.59
CA SER A 323 17.05 -5.39 29.34
C SER A 323 16.60 -4.45 28.22
N VAL A 324 15.74 -3.47 28.51
CA VAL A 324 15.30 -2.47 27.52
C VAL A 324 16.48 -1.60 27.03
N ALA A 325 17.35 -1.15 27.94
CA ALA A 325 18.53 -0.36 27.57
C ALA A 325 19.48 -1.15 26.66
N THR A 326 19.74 -2.43 26.97
CA THR A 326 20.59 -3.28 26.12
C THR A 326 20.02 -3.46 24.72
N LEU A 327 18.69 -3.56 24.57
CA LEU A 327 18.04 -3.61 23.26
C LEU A 327 18.25 -2.30 22.48
N ALA A 328 18.09 -1.14 23.14
CA ALA A 328 18.29 0.16 22.50
C ALA A 328 19.75 0.32 22.02
N ASP A 329 20.72 -0.02 22.86
CA ASP A 329 22.15 0.00 22.49
C ASP A 329 22.46 -0.97 21.36
N PHE A 330 21.86 -2.16 21.38
CA PHE A 330 21.99 -3.15 20.31
C PHE A 330 21.49 -2.58 18.97
N ILE A 331 20.28 -2.02 18.92
CA ILE A 331 19.70 -1.46 17.69
C ILE A 331 20.54 -0.29 17.19
N LYS A 332 20.94 0.61 18.10
CA LYS A 332 21.81 1.74 17.78
C LYS A 332 23.14 1.28 17.17
N THR A 333 23.75 0.24 17.74
CA THR A 333 25.06 -0.26 17.31
C THR A 333 24.97 -1.05 16.01
N GLN A 334 23.95 -1.90 15.85
CA GLN A 334 23.82 -2.79 14.70
C GLN A 334 23.19 -2.10 13.48
N PHE A 335 22.20 -1.23 13.71
CA PHE A 335 21.35 -0.69 12.65
C PHE A 335 21.38 0.83 12.55
N GLY A 336 21.85 1.54 13.59
CA GLY A 336 21.93 3.01 13.61
C GLY A 336 20.60 3.73 13.77
N LYS A 337 19.47 3.09 13.42
CA LYS A 337 18.11 3.62 13.50
C LYS A 337 17.09 2.51 13.74
N LEU A 338 15.82 2.89 13.95
CA LEU A 338 14.68 1.98 13.97
C LEU A 338 13.56 2.56 13.11
N ASP A 339 12.88 1.76 12.30
CA ASP A 339 11.77 2.24 11.47
C ASP A 339 10.40 1.83 12.05
N ILE A 340 10.30 0.62 12.61
CA ILE A 340 9.03 0.05 13.06
C ILE A 340 9.19 -0.55 14.47
N LEU A 341 8.35 -0.13 15.40
CA LEU A 341 8.20 -0.77 16.71
C LEU A 341 6.82 -1.41 16.84
N VAL A 342 6.78 -2.72 17.07
CA VAL A 342 5.55 -3.46 17.38
C VAL A 342 5.56 -3.90 18.84
N ASN A 343 4.81 -3.19 19.67
CA ASN A 343 4.59 -3.48 21.08
C ASN A 343 3.52 -4.58 21.23
N ASN A 344 3.98 -5.83 21.11
CA ASN A 344 3.18 -7.06 21.17
C ASN A 344 3.25 -7.81 22.50
N ALA A 345 4.30 -7.63 23.31
CA ALA A 345 4.47 -8.36 24.55
C ALA A 345 3.30 -8.07 25.50
N GLY A 346 2.75 -9.12 26.11
CA GLY A 346 1.66 -8.95 27.07
C GLY A 346 1.25 -10.24 27.77
N VAL A 347 0.50 -10.06 28.85
CA VAL A 347 -0.06 -11.12 29.70
C VAL A 347 -1.56 -10.86 29.95
N THR A 348 -2.32 -11.91 30.27
CA THR A 348 -3.76 -11.81 30.56
C THR A 348 -4.07 -11.14 31.90
N GLY A 349 -3.13 -11.21 32.84
CA GLY A 349 -3.34 -10.73 34.20
C GLY A 349 -4.26 -11.59 35.05
N GLY A 350 -4.61 -12.80 34.62
CA GLY A 350 -5.45 -13.75 35.35
C GLY A 350 -5.24 -15.17 34.79
N LYS A 351 -5.73 -16.18 35.50
CA LYS A 351 -5.67 -17.57 35.04
C LYS A 351 -7.05 -18.06 34.61
N LEU A 352 -7.10 -18.66 33.43
CA LEU A 352 -8.29 -19.34 32.96
C LEU A 352 -8.32 -20.75 33.56
N LEU A 353 -9.45 -21.10 34.18
CA LEU A 353 -9.68 -22.42 34.77
C LEU A 353 -10.38 -23.35 33.77
N ASP A 354 -11.41 -22.85 33.10
CA ASP A 354 -12.20 -23.60 32.13
C ASP A 354 -12.36 -22.80 30.83
N ALA A 355 -11.72 -23.31 29.77
CA ALA A 355 -11.72 -22.71 28.45
C ALA A 355 -13.08 -22.86 27.72
N ASP A 356 -13.82 -23.93 28.00
CA ASP A 356 -15.14 -24.17 27.43
C ASP A 356 -16.19 -23.31 28.15
N ALA A 357 -16.09 -23.16 29.47
CA ALA A 357 -16.90 -22.20 30.22
C ALA A 357 -16.65 -20.76 29.75
N PHE A 358 -15.40 -20.39 29.43
CA PHE A 358 -15.07 -19.09 28.83
C PHE A 358 -15.78 -18.87 27.50
N LEU A 359 -15.78 -19.87 26.62
CA LEU A 359 -16.46 -19.79 25.32
C LEU A 359 -17.98 -19.70 25.46
N ARG A 360 -18.57 -20.54 26.31
CA ARG A 360 -20.01 -20.55 26.62
C ARG A 360 -20.45 -19.20 27.18
N LYS A 361 -19.73 -18.67 28.17
CA LYS A 361 -20.01 -17.35 28.76
C LYS A 361 -19.89 -16.22 27.73
N ARG A 362 -18.86 -16.27 26.87
CA ARG A 362 -18.68 -15.29 25.78
C ARG A 362 -19.81 -15.36 24.74
N ASN A 363 -20.41 -16.53 24.55
CA ASN A 363 -21.56 -16.74 23.67
C ASN A 363 -22.91 -16.43 24.34
N GLY A 364 -22.90 -15.86 25.55
CA GLY A 364 -24.09 -15.35 26.25
C GLY A 364 -24.65 -16.27 27.32
N GLU A 365 -24.00 -17.40 27.63
CA GLU A 365 -24.43 -18.28 28.72
C GLU A 365 -24.16 -17.64 30.09
N GLN A 366 -25.11 -17.78 31.03
CA GLN A 366 -24.98 -17.26 32.38
C GLN A 366 -24.16 -18.24 33.24
N ILE A 367 -22.85 -18.03 33.26
CA ILE A 367 -21.88 -18.73 34.09
C ILE A 367 -21.23 -17.69 35.00
N GLU A 368 -20.87 -17.98 36.24
CA GLU A 368 -20.16 -17.01 37.09
C GLU A 368 -18.69 -16.84 36.66
N TRP A 369 -18.13 -15.63 36.76
CA TRP A 369 -16.75 -15.40 36.28
C TRP A 369 -15.71 -16.19 37.08
N ASN A 370 -16.00 -16.48 38.35
CA ASN A 370 -15.15 -17.28 39.23
C ASN A 370 -15.05 -18.74 38.79
N GLU A 371 -16.04 -19.25 38.04
CA GLU A 371 -16.01 -20.60 37.45
C GLU A 371 -15.17 -20.63 36.17
N VAL A 372 -15.07 -19.49 35.47
CA VAL A 372 -14.32 -19.36 34.21
C VAL A 372 -12.82 -19.15 34.48
N GLY A 373 -12.48 -18.35 35.48
CA GLY A 373 -11.10 -18.05 35.83
C GLY A 373 -10.98 -17.14 37.04
N TYR A 374 -9.75 -16.89 37.48
CA TYR A 374 -9.48 -16.01 38.61
C TYR A 374 -8.40 -14.96 38.30
N GLN A 375 -8.43 -13.88 39.07
CA GLN A 375 -7.44 -12.82 39.03
C GLN A 375 -7.04 -12.46 40.47
N THR A 376 -5.74 -12.56 40.78
CA THR A 376 -5.19 -12.07 42.05
C THR A 376 -4.61 -10.67 41.86
N TYR A 377 -4.38 -9.96 42.96
CA TYR A 377 -3.75 -8.64 42.93
C TYR A 377 -2.36 -8.70 42.26
N GLU A 378 -1.55 -9.72 42.55
CA GLU A 378 -0.19 -9.86 41.99
C GLU A 378 -0.23 -10.10 40.48
N LEU A 379 -1.20 -10.90 40.00
CA LEU A 379 -1.40 -11.10 38.56
C LEU A 379 -1.92 -9.83 37.88
N ALA A 380 -2.78 -9.07 38.56
CA ALA A 380 -3.29 -7.78 38.08
C ALA A 380 -2.18 -6.72 38.00
N GLU A 381 -1.37 -6.60 39.05
CA GLU A 381 -0.21 -5.71 39.10
C GLU A 381 0.78 -6.04 37.99
N LYS A 382 1.13 -7.34 37.83
CA LYS A 382 2.00 -7.80 36.74
C LYS A 382 1.42 -7.49 35.35
N CYS A 383 0.10 -7.58 35.19
CA CYS A 383 -0.58 -7.26 33.93
C CYS A 383 -0.41 -5.79 33.56
N VAL A 384 -0.64 -4.88 34.51
CA VAL A 384 -0.46 -3.45 34.29
C VAL A 384 1.02 -3.13 34.02
N GLU A 385 1.93 -3.76 34.79
CA GLU A 385 3.37 -3.62 34.59
C GLU A 385 3.79 -4.01 33.17
N THR A 386 3.44 -5.21 32.71
CA THR A 386 3.86 -5.68 31.39
C THR A 386 3.12 -5.01 30.23
N ASN A 387 1.79 -4.91 30.31
CA ASN A 387 0.97 -4.49 29.16
C ASN A 387 0.97 -2.98 28.93
N PHE A 388 1.28 -2.19 29.96
CA PHE A 388 1.30 -0.73 29.87
C PHE A 388 2.68 -0.15 30.19
N TYR A 389 3.21 -0.34 31.41
CA TYR A 389 4.47 0.28 31.80
C TYR A 389 5.66 -0.26 30.99
N GLY A 390 5.70 -1.56 30.71
CA GLY A 390 6.69 -2.19 29.84
C GLY A 390 6.63 -1.67 28.41
N VAL A 391 5.43 -1.48 27.86
CA VAL A 391 5.24 -0.87 26.54
C VAL A 391 5.73 0.58 26.53
N ALA A 392 5.38 1.37 27.54
CA ALA A 392 5.82 2.75 27.65
C ALA A 392 7.35 2.84 27.74
N ARG A 393 7.97 2.02 28.60
CA ARG A 393 9.42 1.91 28.80
C ARG A 393 10.17 1.58 27.52
N VAL A 394 9.75 0.53 26.79
CA VAL A 394 10.34 0.15 25.50
C VAL A 394 10.17 1.27 24.48
N THR A 395 8.97 1.84 24.40
CA THR A 395 8.68 2.91 23.46
C THR A 395 9.57 4.13 23.72
N GLU A 396 9.65 4.61 24.95
CA GLU A 396 10.47 5.76 25.34
C GLU A 396 11.96 5.55 25.04
N ALA A 397 12.48 4.35 25.34
CA ALA A 397 13.88 4.01 25.05
C ALA A 397 14.20 3.95 23.54
N LEU A 398 13.24 3.58 22.69
CA LEU A 398 13.45 3.41 21.25
C LEU A 398 13.01 4.62 20.41
N VAL A 399 12.27 5.57 20.97
CA VAL A 399 11.88 6.81 20.28
C VAL A 399 13.07 7.57 19.67
N PRO A 400 14.22 7.75 20.37
CA PRO A 400 15.37 8.43 19.76
C PRO A 400 15.86 7.77 18.47
N LEU A 401 15.77 6.45 18.37
CA LEU A 401 16.14 5.69 17.17
C LEU A 401 15.06 5.75 16.08
N LEU A 402 13.79 5.81 16.48
CA LEU A 402 12.66 6.03 15.57
C LEU A 402 12.70 7.43 14.95
N GLN A 403 13.17 8.45 15.66
CA GLN A 403 13.32 9.80 15.13
C GLN A 403 14.33 9.88 13.97
N LEU A 404 15.23 8.91 13.86
CA LEU A 404 16.19 8.80 12.76
C LEU A 404 15.58 8.17 11.50
N SER A 405 14.38 7.61 11.58
CA SER A 405 13.66 7.05 10.42
C SER A 405 12.94 8.14 9.62
N THR A 406 12.88 7.95 8.30
CA THR A 406 12.05 8.73 7.38
C THR A 406 10.58 8.27 7.37
N SER A 407 10.28 7.15 8.02
CA SER A 407 8.94 6.55 8.07
C SER A 407 8.68 5.84 9.41
N PRO A 408 8.76 6.55 10.56
CA PRO A 408 8.64 5.91 11.88
C PRO A 408 7.21 5.40 12.15
N ARG A 409 7.13 4.17 12.65
CA ARG A 409 5.87 3.47 12.98
C ARG A 409 5.91 2.88 14.38
N ILE A 410 4.83 3.06 15.14
CA ILE A 410 4.61 2.38 16.42
C ILE A 410 3.24 1.72 16.42
N ILE A 411 3.22 0.40 16.61
CA ILE A 411 2.02 -0.42 16.59
C ILE A 411 1.86 -1.05 17.96
N ASN A 412 0.84 -0.60 18.69
CA ASN A 412 0.50 -1.09 20.01
C ASN A 412 -0.57 -2.18 19.92
N ILE A 413 -0.21 -3.43 20.24
CA ILE A 413 -1.17 -4.54 20.24
C ILE A 413 -2.09 -4.40 21.46
N SER A 414 -3.32 -3.99 21.18
CA SER A 414 -4.39 -3.74 22.13
C SER A 414 -5.49 -4.80 22.03
N SER A 415 -6.66 -4.52 22.60
CA SER A 415 -7.84 -5.39 22.57
C SER A 415 -9.11 -4.56 22.60
N ARG A 416 -10.19 -5.12 22.05
CA ARG A 416 -11.56 -4.62 22.26
C ARG A 416 -11.94 -4.51 23.74
N ALA A 417 -11.31 -5.29 24.62
CA ALA A 417 -11.47 -5.16 26.07
C ALA A 417 -11.07 -3.76 26.57
N GLY A 418 -10.03 -3.15 25.98
CA GLY A 418 -9.56 -1.81 26.34
C GLY A 418 -10.38 -0.64 25.79
N LEU A 419 -11.56 -0.90 25.20
CA LEU A 419 -12.46 0.18 24.80
C LEU A 419 -13.13 0.80 26.03
N LEU A 420 -13.21 2.13 26.06
CA LEU A 420 -13.75 2.89 27.20
C LEU A 420 -15.18 2.48 27.61
N LYS A 421 -15.98 1.97 26.66
CA LYS A 421 -17.33 1.45 26.95
C LYS A 421 -17.36 0.25 27.90
N ASN A 422 -16.22 -0.43 28.09
CA ASN A 422 -16.10 -1.56 29.01
C ASN A 422 -15.61 -1.12 30.41
N ILE A 423 -15.40 0.17 30.63
CA ILE A 423 -15.02 0.74 31.92
C ILE A 423 -16.27 1.38 32.52
N SER A 424 -16.83 0.73 33.54
CA SER A 424 -18.01 1.24 34.24
C SER A 424 -17.67 2.36 35.23
N ASN A 425 -16.42 2.44 35.71
CA ASN A 425 -15.94 3.49 36.60
C ASN A 425 -15.91 4.82 35.83
N GLU A 426 -16.84 5.71 36.14
CA GLU A 426 -17.08 6.92 35.36
C GLU A 426 -15.90 7.89 35.41
N TRP A 427 -15.26 8.01 36.56
CA TRP A 427 -14.08 8.85 36.74
C TRP A 427 -12.94 8.39 35.82
N ALA A 428 -12.58 7.10 35.87
CA ALA A 428 -11.52 6.54 35.03
C ALA A 428 -11.85 6.67 33.54
N ARG A 429 -13.11 6.39 33.17
CA ARG A 429 -13.60 6.52 31.79
C ARG A 429 -13.48 7.96 31.27
N THR A 430 -13.90 8.94 32.07
CA THR A 430 -13.80 10.38 31.73
C THR A 430 -12.34 10.78 31.58
N MET A 431 -11.50 10.47 32.57
CA MET A 431 -10.07 10.79 32.57
C MET A 431 -9.34 10.26 31.33
N LEU A 432 -9.64 9.03 30.89
CA LEU A 432 -9.03 8.42 29.70
C LEU A 432 -9.66 8.92 28.38
N SER A 433 -10.84 9.53 28.42
CA SER A 433 -11.56 10.05 27.24
C SER A 433 -11.11 11.45 26.81
N GLU A 434 -10.69 12.31 27.75
CA GLU A 434 -10.37 13.73 27.54
C GLU A 434 -9.09 13.97 26.72
N ILE A 435 -9.14 13.77 25.41
CA ILE A 435 -7.98 13.86 24.49
C ILE A 435 -7.07 15.07 24.74
N GLU A 436 -7.68 16.25 24.88
CA GLU A 436 -6.91 17.50 24.82
C GLU A 436 -6.04 17.70 26.06
N ASN A 437 -6.53 17.22 27.20
CA ASN A 437 -5.91 17.35 28.51
C ASN A 437 -5.34 16.02 29.02
N LEU A 438 -5.30 14.99 28.18
CA LEU A 438 -4.80 13.66 28.55
C LEU A 438 -3.27 13.71 28.64
N THR A 439 -2.73 13.36 29.79
CA THR A 439 -1.28 13.29 30.03
C THR A 439 -0.87 11.92 30.58
N ARG A 440 0.44 11.65 30.61
CA ARG A 440 0.96 10.40 31.16
C ARG A 440 0.60 10.28 32.65
N GLU A 441 0.69 11.38 33.39
CA GLU A 441 0.40 11.46 34.82
C GLU A 441 -1.07 11.12 35.11
N LYS A 442 -2.00 11.52 34.22
CA LYS A 442 -3.42 11.15 34.34
C LYS A 442 -3.64 9.65 34.13
N ILE A 443 -2.98 9.05 33.14
CA ILE A 443 -3.06 7.59 32.92
C ILE A 443 -2.50 6.85 34.13
N ASP A 444 -1.33 7.27 34.62
CA ASP A 444 -0.69 6.67 35.79
C ASP A 444 -1.57 6.83 37.05
N GLY A 445 -2.23 7.98 37.23
CA GLY A 445 -3.18 8.22 38.31
C GLY A 445 -4.37 7.25 38.28
N VAL A 446 -4.96 7.03 37.10
CA VAL A 446 -6.05 6.06 36.92
C VAL A 446 -5.59 4.63 37.24
N LEU A 447 -4.41 4.24 36.76
CA LEU A 447 -3.87 2.89 37.02
C LEU A 447 -3.50 2.68 38.49
N LYS A 448 -2.96 3.69 39.16
CA LYS A 448 -2.63 3.64 40.61
C LYS A 448 -3.88 3.53 41.47
N GLU A 449 -4.93 4.30 41.17
CA GLU A 449 -6.19 4.18 41.92
C GLU A 449 -6.85 2.83 41.66
N PHE A 450 -6.85 2.33 40.42
CA PHE A 450 -7.31 0.97 40.11
C PHE A 450 -6.56 -0.10 40.93
N GLN A 451 -5.22 -0.04 40.99
CA GLN A 451 -4.42 -1.00 41.75
C GLN A 451 -4.70 -0.91 43.25
N LYS A 452 -4.80 0.31 43.79
CA LYS A 452 -5.18 0.53 45.19
C LYS A 452 -6.55 -0.08 45.50
N ASP A 453 -7.54 0.19 44.65
CA ASP A 453 -8.90 -0.32 44.81
C ASP A 453 -8.97 -1.84 44.69
N TYR A 454 -8.13 -2.43 43.82
CA TYR A 454 -7.95 -3.88 43.74
C TYR A 454 -7.45 -4.43 45.08
N LYS A 455 -6.37 -3.85 45.61
CA LYS A 455 -5.75 -4.30 46.86
C LYS A 455 -6.70 -4.19 48.06
N GLU A 456 -7.56 -3.18 48.06
CA GLU A 456 -8.61 -2.96 49.06
C GLU A 456 -9.85 -3.85 48.86
N GLY A 457 -9.94 -4.63 47.77
CA GLY A 457 -11.09 -5.48 47.46
C GLY A 457 -12.35 -4.69 47.06
N SER A 458 -12.20 -3.46 46.58
CA SER A 458 -13.31 -2.51 46.35
C SER A 458 -13.69 -2.33 44.88
N LEU A 459 -13.21 -3.20 43.99
CA LEU A 459 -13.38 -3.05 42.53
C LEU A 459 -14.85 -2.92 42.11
N GLU A 460 -15.69 -3.88 42.50
CA GLU A 460 -17.11 -3.90 42.10
C GLU A 460 -17.87 -2.70 42.64
N ILE A 461 -17.67 -2.39 43.93
CA ILE A 461 -18.34 -1.27 44.61
C ILE A 461 -17.96 0.06 43.96
N LYS A 462 -16.71 0.22 43.52
CA LYS A 462 -16.22 1.40 42.81
C LYS A 462 -16.41 1.33 41.29
N GLY A 463 -17.18 0.36 40.80
CA GLY A 463 -17.56 0.24 39.38
C GLY A 463 -16.41 -0.11 38.45
N TRP A 464 -15.29 -0.65 38.94
CA TRP A 464 -14.25 -1.18 38.06
C TRP A 464 -14.75 -2.42 37.30
N PRO A 465 -14.14 -2.78 36.16
CA PRO A 465 -14.53 -3.99 35.44
C PRO A 465 -14.41 -5.23 36.35
N ALA A 466 -15.44 -6.08 36.40
CA ALA A 466 -15.49 -7.22 37.32
C ALA A 466 -14.62 -8.40 36.87
N PHE A 467 -14.37 -8.56 35.57
CA PHE A 467 -13.55 -9.65 35.01
C PHE A 467 -12.45 -9.13 34.10
N ALA A 468 -11.29 -9.81 34.16
CA ALA A 468 -10.07 -9.42 33.46
C ALA A 468 -9.76 -7.93 33.64
N SER A 469 -9.98 -7.41 34.85
CA SER A 469 -10.05 -5.98 35.13
C SER A 469 -8.73 -5.28 34.81
N ALA A 470 -7.61 -5.87 35.23
CA ALA A 470 -6.29 -5.36 34.90
C ALA A 470 -5.94 -5.43 33.40
N TYR A 471 -6.45 -6.44 32.69
CA TYR A 471 -6.26 -6.52 31.23
C TYR A 471 -7.04 -5.41 30.51
N THR A 472 -8.30 -5.22 30.89
CA THR A 472 -9.15 -4.12 30.40
C THR A 472 -8.51 -2.77 30.67
N MET A 473 -8.08 -2.52 31.92
CA MET A 473 -7.47 -1.25 32.31
C MET A 473 -6.12 -1.02 31.64
N SER A 474 -5.25 -2.03 31.54
CA SER A 474 -3.96 -1.90 30.86
C SER A 474 -4.10 -1.64 29.36
N LYS A 475 -5.06 -2.27 28.67
CA LYS A 475 -5.32 -2.02 27.24
C LYS A 475 -6.02 -0.68 27.00
N ALA A 476 -6.87 -0.23 27.92
CA ALA A 476 -7.45 1.11 27.86
C ALA A 476 -6.39 2.21 28.07
N ALA A 477 -5.50 2.03 29.04
CA ALA A 477 -4.35 2.89 29.25
C ALA A 477 -3.42 2.90 28.02
N LEU A 478 -3.20 1.75 27.37
CA LEU A 478 -2.40 1.66 26.14
C LEU A 478 -3.04 2.42 24.97
N ASN A 479 -4.37 2.33 24.81
CA ASN A 479 -5.11 3.11 23.80
C ASN A 479 -4.99 4.61 24.08
N ALA A 480 -5.11 5.03 25.34
CA ALA A 480 -4.93 6.42 25.76
C ALA A 480 -3.48 6.91 25.48
N TYR A 481 -2.48 6.12 25.85
CA TYR A 481 -1.06 6.41 25.61
C TYR A 481 -0.70 6.51 24.13
N THR A 482 -1.30 5.65 23.28
CA THR A 482 -1.15 5.74 21.83
C THR A 482 -1.51 7.13 21.30
N ARG A 483 -2.59 7.73 21.83
CA ARG A 483 -3.06 9.06 21.43
C ARG A 483 -2.14 10.17 21.94
N ILE A 484 -1.66 10.07 23.19
CA ILE A 484 -0.65 10.99 23.74
C ILE A 484 0.59 10.97 22.85
N MET A 485 1.08 9.78 22.49
CA MET A 485 2.30 9.64 21.70
C MET A 485 2.11 10.14 20.27
N ALA A 486 0.96 9.88 19.64
CA ALA A 486 0.63 10.44 18.33
C ALA A 486 0.56 11.99 18.36
N LYS A 487 0.00 12.57 19.43
CA LYS A 487 0.01 14.04 19.65
C LYS A 487 1.44 14.58 19.80
N LYS A 488 2.26 13.87 20.58
CA LYS A 488 3.65 14.27 20.89
C LYS A 488 4.60 14.13 19.70
N TYR A 489 4.39 13.13 18.84
CA TYR A 489 5.22 12.83 17.68
C TYR A 489 4.36 12.82 16.40
N PRO A 490 3.99 13.99 15.87
CA PRO A 490 2.99 14.06 14.82
C PRO A 490 3.51 13.61 13.43
N HIS A 491 4.83 13.45 13.28
CA HIS A 491 5.45 12.81 12.11
C HIS A 491 5.50 11.27 12.21
N PHE A 492 5.17 10.69 13.37
CA PHE A 492 5.13 9.25 13.56
C PHE A 492 3.71 8.74 13.31
N HIS A 493 3.60 7.54 12.75
CA HIS A 493 2.30 6.87 12.70
C HIS A 493 2.22 5.90 13.85
N ILE A 494 1.49 6.30 14.89
CA ILE A 494 1.42 5.60 16.16
C ILE A 494 -0.02 5.16 16.35
N ASN A 495 -0.27 3.87 16.23
CA ASN A 495 -1.63 3.33 16.27
C ASN A 495 -1.73 2.16 17.23
N SER A 496 -2.94 1.92 17.71
CA SER A 496 -3.29 0.75 18.52
C SER A 496 -4.19 -0.16 17.70
N VAL A 497 -4.09 -1.47 17.90
CA VAL A 497 -4.84 -2.45 17.10
C VAL A 497 -5.29 -3.62 17.95
N CYS A 498 -6.55 -4.00 17.81
CA CYS A 498 -7.06 -5.27 18.29
C CYS A 498 -6.94 -6.31 17.16
N PRO A 499 -6.06 -7.32 17.30
CA PRO A 499 -5.83 -8.35 16.27
C PRO A 499 -7.00 -9.36 16.13
N GLY A 500 -8.06 -9.19 16.91
CA GLY A 500 -9.19 -10.11 16.97
C GLY A 500 -8.96 -11.24 17.98
N PHE A 501 -9.83 -12.25 17.94
CA PHE A 501 -9.77 -13.39 18.86
C PHE A 501 -8.95 -14.52 18.25
N VAL A 502 -7.62 -14.43 18.42
CA VAL A 502 -6.63 -15.29 17.75
C VAL A 502 -6.31 -16.53 18.58
N LYS A 503 -6.12 -17.69 17.95
CA LYS A 503 -5.70 -18.94 18.59
C LYS A 503 -4.28 -18.81 19.11
N THR A 504 -4.13 -18.66 20.43
CA THR A 504 -2.83 -18.53 21.10
C THR A 504 -2.84 -19.23 22.46
N ASP A 505 -1.67 -19.50 23.03
CA ASP A 505 -1.58 -20.01 24.41
C ASP A 505 -2.27 -19.08 25.43
N MET A 506 -2.37 -17.78 25.14
CA MET A 506 -2.99 -16.79 26.01
C MET A 506 -4.47 -17.07 26.28
N ASN A 507 -5.16 -17.70 25.32
CA ASN A 507 -6.56 -18.10 25.42
C ASN A 507 -6.75 -19.60 25.25
N ASN A 508 -5.75 -20.42 25.61
CA ASN A 508 -5.81 -21.89 25.45
C ASN A 508 -6.20 -22.34 24.02
N ASN A 509 -5.76 -21.58 23.01
CA ASN A 509 -6.05 -21.83 21.59
C ASN A 509 -7.54 -21.85 21.22
N THR A 510 -8.42 -21.24 22.01
CA THR A 510 -9.86 -21.15 21.74
C THR A 510 -10.28 -20.05 20.75
N GLY A 511 -9.30 -19.32 20.21
CA GLY A 511 -9.54 -18.27 19.22
C GLY A 511 -10.26 -18.75 17.95
N GLN A 512 -10.90 -17.82 17.25
CA GLN A 512 -11.50 -18.08 15.94
C GLN A 512 -10.50 -17.86 14.80
N LEU A 513 -9.61 -16.88 14.95
CA LEU A 513 -8.61 -16.51 13.95
C LEU A 513 -7.32 -17.31 14.12
N SER A 514 -6.67 -17.65 13.02
CA SER A 514 -5.31 -18.16 12.99
C SER A 514 -4.28 -17.07 13.35
N ILE A 515 -3.06 -17.50 13.67
CA ILE A 515 -1.93 -16.58 13.94
C ILE A 515 -1.66 -15.68 12.73
N ASP A 516 -1.72 -16.24 11.52
CA ASP A 516 -1.45 -15.48 10.29
C ASP A 516 -2.56 -14.43 10.06
N GLU A 517 -3.85 -14.75 10.24
CA GLU A 517 -4.94 -13.76 10.15
C GLU A 517 -4.82 -12.67 11.23
N GLY A 518 -4.50 -13.05 12.48
CA GLY A 518 -4.31 -12.10 13.57
C GLY A 518 -3.15 -11.12 13.37
N ALA A 519 -2.15 -11.51 12.58
CA ALA A 519 -1.00 -10.68 12.25
C ALA A 519 -1.26 -9.69 11.09
N GLU A 520 -2.35 -9.85 10.33
CA GLU A 520 -2.58 -9.05 9.11
C GLU A 520 -2.78 -7.56 9.39
N THR A 521 -3.71 -7.20 10.29
CA THR A 521 -3.98 -5.78 10.57
C THR A 521 -2.76 -5.07 11.18
N PRO A 522 -2.06 -5.63 12.19
CA PRO A 522 -0.83 -5.01 12.70
C PRO A 522 0.26 -4.81 11.64
N VAL A 523 0.47 -5.80 10.76
CA VAL A 523 1.48 -5.71 9.68
C VAL A 523 1.05 -4.70 8.63
N MET A 524 -0.23 -4.66 8.27
CA MET A 524 -0.78 -3.64 7.38
C MET A 524 -0.47 -2.24 7.92
N LEU A 525 -0.76 -1.96 9.20
CA LEU A 525 -0.46 -0.68 9.83
C LEU A 525 1.05 -0.33 9.83
N ALA A 526 1.91 -1.34 10.02
CA ALA A 526 3.36 -1.17 9.95
C ALA A 526 3.88 -0.84 8.55
N LEU A 527 3.14 -1.20 7.51
CA LEU A 527 3.52 -1.01 6.11
C LEU A 527 2.81 0.17 5.43
N LEU A 528 1.90 0.86 6.12
CA LEU A 528 1.17 2.01 5.55
C LEU A 528 2.11 3.15 5.14
N PRO A 529 1.77 3.91 4.07
CA PRO A 529 2.53 5.08 3.64
C PRO A 529 2.51 6.21 4.70
N ASN A 530 3.38 7.20 4.54
CA ASN A 530 3.51 8.36 5.46
C ASN A 530 2.28 9.31 5.47
N SER A 531 1.29 9.05 4.64
CA SER A 531 -0.02 9.71 4.66
C SER A 531 -1.07 8.91 5.44
N GLY A 532 -0.64 7.88 6.16
CA GLY A 532 -1.52 6.99 6.91
C GLY A 532 -2.04 7.63 8.21
N PRO A 533 -3.07 7.02 8.81
CA PRO A 533 -3.64 7.48 10.07
C PRO A 533 -2.64 7.36 11.23
N SER A 534 -2.78 8.23 12.22
CA SER A 534 -2.02 8.21 13.48
C SER A 534 -2.95 8.51 14.65
N GLY A 535 -2.66 7.93 15.82
CA GLY A 535 -3.45 8.07 17.04
C GLY A 535 -4.79 7.35 17.02
N CYS A 536 -4.98 6.35 16.14
CA CYS A 536 -6.23 5.60 15.99
C CYS A 536 -6.20 4.24 16.71
N PHE A 537 -7.39 3.68 16.95
CA PHE A 537 -7.61 2.29 17.34
C PHE A 537 -8.20 1.50 16.17
N PHE A 538 -7.58 0.37 15.82
CA PHE A 538 -8.00 -0.49 14.70
C PHE A 538 -8.64 -1.79 15.16
N TYR A 539 -9.66 -2.24 14.43
CA TYR A 539 -10.24 -3.57 14.55
C TYR A 539 -10.67 -4.08 13.17
N GLN A 540 -10.20 -5.26 12.77
CA GLN A 540 -10.49 -5.85 11.44
C GLN A 540 -10.18 -4.91 10.26
N GLY A 541 -9.11 -4.11 10.36
CA GLY A 541 -8.71 -3.16 9.33
C GLY A 541 -9.46 -1.82 9.35
N GLU A 542 -10.48 -1.67 10.18
CA GLU A 542 -11.25 -0.43 10.32
C GLU A 542 -10.71 0.44 11.46
N ALA A 543 -10.57 1.75 11.22
CA ALA A 543 -10.13 2.72 12.21
C ALA A 543 -11.30 3.23 13.06
N SER A 544 -11.02 3.55 14.33
CA SER A 544 -11.95 4.22 15.24
C SER A 544 -11.18 5.11 16.23
N ASN A 545 -11.83 6.13 16.78
CA ASN A 545 -11.31 7.01 17.84
C ASN A 545 -9.94 7.66 17.53
N CYS A 546 -9.75 8.15 16.30
CA CYS A 546 -8.52 8.80 15.87
C CYS A 546 -8.24 10.12 16.61
N HIS A 547 -6.98 10.35 17.00
CA HIS A 547 -6.54 11.66 17.45
C HIS A 547 -6.43 12.58 16.24
N ARG A 548 -7.35 13.54 16.12
CA ARG A 548 -7.21 14.67 15.19
C ARG A 548 -6.09 15.56 15.73
N SER A 549 -4.85 15.38 15.28
CA SER A 549 -3.89 16.45 15.42
C SER A 549 -4.43 17.62 14.58
N LYS A 550 -4.59 18.80 15.18
CA LYS A 550 -4.67 20.07 14.44
C LYS A 550 -3.31 20.37 13.79
N GLN A 551 -2.67 19.36 13.21
CA GLN A 551 -1.50 19.55 12.37
C GLN A 551 -2.07 19.81 11.00
N ARG A 552 -2.35 21.10 10.73
CA ARG A 552 -2.68 21.68 9.42
C ARG A 552 -2.66 20.62 8.34
N ASP A 553 -3.84 20.14 7.99
CA ASP A 553 -4.04 19.39 6.77
C ASP A 553 -3.24 20.09 5.67
N ARG A 554 -2.15 19.45 5.22
CA ARG A 554 -1.45 19.79 3.98
C ARG A 554 -2.33 19.47 2.76
N ILE A 555 -3.65 19.49 2.93
CA ILE A 555 -4.66 19.40 1.90
C ILE A 555 -4.71 20.73 1.12
N TRP A 556 -4.22 21.84 1.71
CA TRP A 556 -4.29 23.18 1.12
C TRP A 556 -2.94 23.77 0.66
N ASP A 557 -1.87 22.98 0.62
CA ASP A 557 -0.61 23.40 -0.03
C ASP A 557 -0.68 23.23 -1.57
N MET A 558 -1.80 22.71 -2.11
CA MET A 558 -2.15 22.85 -3.52
C MET A 558 -3.02 24.11 -3.69
N GLN A 559 -2.60 25.03 -4.56
CA GLN A 559 -3.42 26.14 -5.03
C GLN A 559 -4.63 25.61 -5.82
N ALA A 560 -5.67 25.12 -5.15
CA ALA A 560 -6.87 24.54 -5.77
C ALA A 560 -8.09 25.42 -5.47
N PHE A 561 -8.83 25.79 -6.52
CA PHE A 561 -10.11 26.48 -6.40
C PHE A 561 -11.25 25.47 -6.37
N VAL A 562 -12.18 25.61 -5.41
CA VAL A 562 -13.33 24.74 -5.22
C VAL A 562 -14.60 25.44 -5.71
N VAL A 563 -15.30 24.83 -6.66
CA VAL A 563 -16.63 25.28 -7.11
C VAL A 563 -17.70 24.44 -6.42
N LEU A 564 -18.38 25.00 -5.42
CA LEU A 564 -19.51 24.36 -4.77
C LEU A 564 -20.77 24.51 -5.63
N THR A 565 -21.56 23.44 -5.70
CA THR A 565 -22.78 23.42 -6.51
C THR A 565 -23.97 22.85 -5.74
N ALA A 566 -25.15 23.42 -5.98
CA ALA A 566 -26.40 22.99 -5.38
C ALA A 566 -27.59 23.44 -6.26
N ARG A 567 -28.72 22.74 -6.17
CA ARG A 567 -29.98 23.18 -6.79
C ARG A 567 -30.56 24.43 -6.13
N ASP A 568 -30.47 24.48 -4.81
CA ASP A 568 -30.91 25.61 -4.00
C ASP A 568 -29.77 26.62 -3.86
N GLU A 569 -29.92 27.78 -4.50
CA GLU A 569 -28.93 28.84 -4.53
C GLU A 569 -28.63 29.40 -3.13
N LYS A 570 -29.68 29.58 -2.31
CA LYS A 570 -29.53 30.13 -0.95
C LYS A 570 -28.67 29.24 -0.07
N ARG A 571 -28.94 27.93 -0.05
CA ARG A 571 -28.14 26.94 0.70
C ARG A 571 -26.70 26.88 0.19
N GLY A 572 -26.52 27.01 -1.12
CA GLY A 572 -25.20 27.03 -1.75
C GLY A 572 -24.34 28.22 -1.32
N ILE A 573 -24.94 29.42 -1.33
CA ILE A 573 -24.28 30.65 -0.86
C ILE A 573 -23.97 30.56 0.64
N GLU A 574 -24.92 30.10 1.46
CA GLU A 574 -24.70 29.91 2.90
C GLU A 574 -23.57 28.91 3.20
N ALA A 575 -23.41 27.86 2.38
CA ALA A 575 -22.31 26.91 2.51
C ALA A 575 -20.96 27.54 2.17
N VAL A 576 -20.89 28.39 1.14
CA VAL A 576 -19.68 29.14 0.81
C VAL A 576 -19.32 30.10 1.94
N GLU A 577 -20.27 30.89 2.46
CA GLU A 577 -19.99 31.84 3.55
C GLU A 577 -19.44 31.14 4.80
N LYS A 578 -20.00 29.98 5.17
CA LYS A 578 -19.43 29.16 6.26
C LYS A 578 -18.00 28.73 5.96
N LEU A 579 -17.67 28.34 4.73
CA LEU A 579 -16.30 27.97 4.37
C LEU A 579 -15.35 29.17 4.36
N LYS A 580 -15.85 30.38 4.05
CA LYS A 580 -15.07 31.61 4.17
C LYS A 580 -14.72 31.92 5.64
N GLU A 581 -15.63 31.65 6.58
CA GLU A 581 -15.35 31.78 8.03
C GLU A 581 -14.19 30.86 8.49
N PHE A 582 -13.92 29.78 7.77
CA PHE A 582 -12.78 28.88 8.00
C PHE A 582 -11.48 29.30 7.28
N GLY A 583 -11.44 30.49 6.68
CA GLY A 583 -10.24 31.06 6.05
C GLY A 583 -10.05 30.70 4.58
N LEU A 584 -11.09 30.23 3.89
CA LEU A 584 -11.07 29.85 2.46
C LEU A 584 -11.65 30.94 1.54
N SER A 585 -11.60 32.20 1.96
CA SER A 585 -12.32 33.33 1.35
C SER A 585 -12.04 33.54 -0.15
N ASP A 586 -10.82 33.21 -0.60
CA ASP A 586 -10.37 33.43 -1.98
C ASP A 586 -10.32 32.14 -2.83
N GLN A 587 -10.69 30.99 -2.28
CA GLN A 587 -10.50 29.67 -2.93
C GLN A 587 -11.80 28.90 -3.15
N VAL A 588 -12.96 29.42 -2.71
CA VAL A 588 -14.26 28.73 -2.82
C VAL A 588 -15.30 29.66 -3.45
N VAL A 589 -15.96 29.18 -4.52
CA VAL A 589 -17.06 29.90 -5.19
C VAL A 589 -18.29 29.01 -5.31
N PHE A 590 -19.48 29.62 -5.39
CA PHE A 590 -20.74 28.91 -5.62
C PHE A 590 -21.19 29.06 -7.08
N HIS A 591 -21.74 27.99 -7.66
CA HIS A 591 -22.51 28.06 -8.90
C HIS A 591 -23.72 27.12 -8.81
N GLN A 592 -24.91 27.60 -9.18
CA GLN A 592 -26.12 26.79 -9.15
C GLN A 592 -26.02 25.63 -10.16
N LEU A 593 -26.49 24.44 -9.77
CA LEU A 593 -26.48 23.26 -10.62
C LEU A 593 -27.70 22.36 -10.36
N ASP A 594 -28.46 22.09 -11.43
CA ASP A 594 -29.35 20.94 -11.52
C ASP A 594 -28.79 19.93 -12.53
N VAL A 595 -28.29 18.81 -12.02
CA VAL A 595 -27.70 17.72 -12.83
C VAL A 595 -28.73 17.00 -13.72
N THR A 596 -30.01 17.34 -13.61
CA THR A 596 -31.06 16.80 -14.49
C THR A 596 -31.46 17.78 -15.61
N ASP A 597 -30.92 19.01 -15.59
CA ASP A 597 -31.13 20.02 -16.64
C ASP A 597 -29.83 20.24 -17.45
N PRO A 598 -29.78 19.79 -18.71
CA PRO A 598 -28.62 20.01 -19.58
C PRO A 598 -28.18 21.48 -19.69
N LYS A 599 -29.11 22.44 -19.63
CA LYS A 599 -28.76 23.87 -19.69
C LYS A 599 -28.04 24.34 -18.43
N SER A 600 -28.43 23.80 -17.27
CA SER A 600 -27.76 24.08 -15.99
C SER A 600 -26.33 23.50 -15.98
N ILE A 601 -26.14 22.30 -16.51
CA ILE A 601 -24.83 21.66 -16.67
C ILE A 601 -23.93 22.47 -17.63
N GLU A 602 -24.47 22.86 -18.78
CA GLU A 602 -23.74 23.67 -19.76
C GLU A 602 -23.34 25.04 -19.20
N SER A 603 -24.23 25.68 -18.44
CA SER A 603 -23.95 26.94 -17.74
C SER A 603 -22.75 26.80 -16.80
N LEU A 604 -22.70 25.74 -15.98
CA LEU A 604 -21.57 25.48 -15.09
C LEU A 604 -20.27 25.18 -15.85
N ALA A 605 -20.34 24.40 -16.93
CA ALA A 605 -19.17 24.10 -17.76
C ALA A 605 -18.60 25.38 -18.40
N ASN A 606 -19.46 26.26 -18.90
CA ASN A 606 -19.07 27.56 -19.44
C ASN A 606 -18.49 28.49 -18.36
N PHE A 607 -19.09 28.49 -17.16
CA PHE A 607 -18.56 29.23 -16.02
C PHE A 607 -17.13 28.79 -15.69
N ILE A 608 -16.90 27.48 -15.55
CA ILE A 608 -15.58 26.92 -15.22
C ILE A 608 -14.57 27.23 -16.33
N LYS A 609 -14.95 27.05 -17.58
CA LYS A 609 -14.12 27.37 -18.75
C LYS A 609 -13.71 28.84 -18.76
N THR A 610 -14.64 29.75 -18.46
CA THR A 610 -14.39 31.20 -18.52
C THR A 610 -13.56 31.69 -17.34
N HIS A 611 -13.78 31.18 -16.13
CA HIS A 611 -13.17 31.70 -14.91
C HIS A 611 -11.89 30.97 -14.50
N PHE A 612 -11.74 29.70 -14.86
CA PHE A 612 -10.63 28.85 -14.42
C PHE A 612 -9.86 28.19 -15.58
N GLY A 613 -10.40 28.22 -16.81
CA GLY A 613 -9.76 27.69 -18.02
C GLY A 613 -9.71 26.16 -18.13
N LYS A 614 -9.63 25.45 -17.01
CA LYS A 614 -9.57 23.98 -16.92
C LYS A 614 -10.30 23.46 -15.68
N LEU A 615 -10.59 22.17 -15.67
CA LEU A 615 -11.09 21.45 -14.49
C LEU A 615 -10.12 20.32 -14.15
N ASP A 616 -9.68 20.24 -12.90
CA ASP A 616 -8.75 19.18 -12.45
C ASP A 616 -9.48 18.02 -11.73
N ILE A 617 -10.56 18.32 -10.98
CA ILE A 617 -11.31 17.33 -10.17
C ILE A 617 -12.81 17.58 -10.34
N LEU A 618 -13.58 16.51 -10.60
CA LEU A 618 -15.04 16.51 -10.55
C LEU A 618 -15.56 15.54 -9.46
N GLU A 619 -16.30 16.08 -8.48
CA GLU A 619 -17.00 15.34 -7.41
C GLU A 619 -18.52 15.49 -7.55
N LYS A 620 -19.29 14.40 -7.37
CA LYS A 620 -20.76 14.44 -7.42
C LYS A 620 -21.42 13.79 -6.20
N VAL A 621 -22.14 14.56 -5.39
CA VAL A 621 -23.04 14.08 -4.33
C VAL A 621 -24.50 14.24 -4.79
N ALA A 622 -25.31 13.19 -4.77
CA ALA A 622 -26.73 13.24 -5.17
C ALA A 622 -27.66 13.26 -3.94
N ASN A 623 -28.57 14.25 -3.88
CA ASN A 623 -29.61 14.36 -2.85
C ASN A 623 -30.91 13.66 -3.27
N VAL A 624 -31.38 12.68 -2.48
CA VAL A 624 -32.67 11.99 -2.57
C VAL A 624 -33.52 12.38 -1.34
N ASP A 625 -34.84 12.53 -1.50
CA ASP A 625 -35.76 12.77 -0.38
C ASP A 625 -36.42 11.43 0.03
N TRP A 626 -36.11 10.93 1.22
CA TRP A 626 -36.50 9.60 1.67
C TRP A 626 -37.90 9.55 2.31
N ARG A 627 -38.64 10.67 2.36
CA ARG A 627 -39.96 10.77 3.04
C ARG A 627 -41.05 10.00 2.29
N LYS A 628 -40.78 9.59 1.05
CA LYS A 628 -41.75 8.91 0.17
C LYS A 628 -41.55 7.39 0.08
N ILE A 629 -40.63 6.78 0.85
CA ILE A 629 -40.15 5.41 0.58
C ILE A 629 -40.53 4.41 1.68
N THR A 630 -41.83 4.24 1.91
CA THR A 630 -42.36 2.93 2.30
C THR A 630 -43.09 2.24 1.13
N THR A 631 -43.32 2.96 0.03
CA THR A 631 -43.80 2.45 -1.27
C THR A 631 -43.21 3.30 -2.39
N GLN A 632 -42.27 2.75 -3.17
CA GLN A 632 -41.71 3.45 -4.33
C GLN A 632 -42.71 3.39 -5.49
N ASN A 633 -43.12 4.52 -6.05
CA ASN A 633 -43.93 4.58 -7.28
C ASN A 633 -43.06 4.80 -8.52
N TYR A 634 -43.62 4.58 -9.71
CA TYR A 634 -42.88 4.67 -10.98
C TYR A 634 -42.20 6.04 -11.15
N GLU A 635 -42.90 7.13 -10.84
CA GLU A 635 -42.38 8.49 -10.99
C GLU A 635 -41.16 8.74 -10.09
N SER A 636 -41.20 8.24 -8.85
CA SER A 636 -40.08 8.33 -7.91
C SER A 636 -38.91 7.41 -8.29
N ALA A 637 -39.18 6.25 -8.89
CA ALA A 637 -38.17 5.34 -9.40
C ALA A 637 -37.44 5.95 -10.62
N GLU A 638 -38.20 6.48 -11.57
CA GLU A 638 -37.71 7.18 -12.76
C GLU A 638 -36.88 8.42 -12.38
N ALA A 639 -37.39 9.25 -11.47
CA ALA A 639 -36.65 10.41 -10.95
C ALA A 639 -35.34 10.00 -10.26
N GLY A 640 -35.34 8.89 -9.52
CA GLY A 640 -34.15 8.33 -8.87
C GLY A 640 -33.08 7.90 -9.87
N ILE A 641 -33.47 7.18 -10.93
CA ILE A 641 -32.54 6.78 -12.00
C ILE A 641 -32.02 7.99 -12.77
N ARG A 642 -32.91 8.93 -13.11
CA ARG A 642 -32.56 10.17 -13.81
C ARG A 642 -31.51 10.97 -13.04
N THR A 643 -31.64 11.06 -11.72
CA THR A 643 -30.71 11.82 -10.88
C THR A 643 -29.38 11.07 -10.64
N ASN A 644 -29.45 9.80 -10.27
CA ASN A 644 -28.29 9.04 -9.82
C ASN A 644 -27.40 8.57 -10.97
N TYR A 645 -28.00 8.18 -12.09
CA TYR A 645 -27.28 7.66 -13.25
C TYR A 645 -27.21 8.69 -14.38
N TYR A 646 -28.34 9.05 -15.00
CA TYR A 646 -28.32 9.91 -16.20
C TYR A 646 -27.72 11.28 -15.93
N GLY A 647 -28.02 11.89 -14.79
CA GLY A 647 -27.37 13.15 -14.40
C GLY A 647 -25.88 13.02 -14.09
N ALA A 648 -25.37 11.82 -13.79
CA ALA A 648 -23.91 11.62 -13.63
C ALA A 648 -23.25 11.47 -15.00
N LYS A 649 -23.90 10.71 -15.89
CA LYS A 649 -23.52 10.54 -17.29
C LYS A 649 -23.42 11.89 -18.02
N LEU A 650 -24.47 12.69 -17.99
CA LEU A 650 -24.50 14.02 -18.63
C LEU A 650 -23.42 14.96 -18.10
N MET A 651 -23.17 14.95 -16.79
CA MET A 651 -22.07 15.72 -16.19
C MET A 651 -20.72 15.23 -16.73
N CYS A 652 -20.44 13.93 -16.68
CA CYS A 652 -19.18 13.40 -17.19
C CYS A 652 -18.97 13.77 -18.67
N GLU A 653 -19.99 13.60 -19.51
CA GLU A 653 -19.95 13.97 -20.94
C GLU A 653 -19.63 15.44 -21.16
N ALA A 654 -20.25 16.35 -20.38
CA ALA A 654 -20.02 17.78 -20.49
C ALA A 654 -18.63 18.22 -19.98
N PHE A 655 -18.10 17.56 -18.95
CA PHE A 655 -16.85 17.95 -18.29
C PHE A 655 -15.60 17.26 -18.85
N ILE A 656 -15.73 16.14 -19.56
CA ILE A 656 -14.60 15.44 -20.18
C ILE A 656 -13.74 16.38 -21.05
N PRO A 657 -14.28 17.20 -21.97
CA PRO A 657 -13.46 18.10 -22.78
C PRO A 657 -12.64 19.12 -21.96
N LEU A 658 -13.12 19.50 -20.77
CA LEU A 658 -12.40 20.39 -19.85
C LEU A 658 -11.33 19.63 -19.05
N LEU A 659 -11.61 18.38 -18.69
CA LEU A 659 -10.67 17.49 -18.01
C LEU A 659 -9.52 17.08 -18.95
N GLU A 660 -9.77 16.94 -20.26
CA GLU A 660 -8.70 16.66 -21.25
C GLU A 660 -7.62 17.75 -21.30
N LEU A 661 -7.93 18.96 -20.85
CA LEU A 661 -6.97 20.07 -20.71
C LEU A 661 -6.12 19.98 -19.44
N SER A 662 -6.46 19.08 -18.51
CA SER A 662 -5.69 18.86 -17.28
C SER A 662 -4.54 17.90 -17.52
N ASN A 663 -3.40 18.17 -16.87
CA ASN A 663 -2.27 17.23 -16.82
C ASN A 663 -2.53 16.05 -15.86
N SER A 664 -3.64 16.08 -15.11
CA SER A 664 -3.95 15.13 -14.05
C SER A 664 -5.48 14.99 -13.85
N PRO A 665 -6.24 14.56 -14.88
CA PRO A 665 -7.71 14.57 -14.85
C PRO A 665 -8.31 13.50 -13.95
N ARG A 666 -9.30 13.89 -13.11
CA ARG A 666 -9.96 13.00 -12.15
C ARG A 666 -11.49 13.09 -12.18
N ILE A 667 -12.15 11.94 -12.13
CA ILE A 667 -13.60 11.81 -11.95
C ILE A 667 -13.87 10.88 -10.76
N VAL A 668 -14.62 11.36 -9.77
CA VAL A 668 -15.04 10.54 -8.62
C VAL A 668 -16.57 10.47 -8.56
N ASN A 669 -17.12 9.32 -8.92
CA ASN A 669 -18.55 9.05 -8.85
C ASN A 669 -18.96 8.52 -7.47
N VAL A 670 -19.88 9.19 -6.77
CA VAL A 670 -20.37 8.72 -5.48
C VAL A 670 -21.44 7.63 -5.66
N SER A 671 -21.02 6.37 -5.49
CA SER A 671 -21.84 5.16 -5.54
C SER A 671 -22.36 4.74 -4.16
N SER A 672 -22.79 3.49 -3.98
CA SER A 672 -23.33 2.96 -2.72
C SER A 672 -23.06 1.45 -2.60
N SER A 673 -22.88 0.95 -1.38
CA SER A 673 -22.83 -0.48 -1.07
C SER A 673 -24.13 -1.21 -1.46
N MET A 674 -25.25 -0.47 -1.55
CA MET A 674 -26.52 -1.00 -2.06
C MET A 674 -26.47 -1.27 -3.57
N GLY A 675 -25.55 -0.65 -4.31
CA GLY A 675 -25.36 -0.87 -5.75
C GLY A 675 -24.44 -2.04 -6.09
N LYS A 676 -24.03 -2.87 -5.11
CA LYS A 676 -23.25 -4.08 -5.37
C LYS A 676 -24.09 -5.06 -6.19
N LEU A 677 -23.46 -5.72 -7.16
CA LEU A 677 -24.14 -6.67 -8.06
C LEU A 677 -24.79 -7.85 -7.33
N GLU A 678 -24.29 -8.23 -6.15
CA GLU A 678 -24.93 -9.23 -5.26
C GLU A 678 -26.33 -8.82 -4.77
N LYS A 679 -26.65 -7.52 -4.80
CA LYS A 679 -27.95 -6.96 -4.42
C LYS A 679 -28.93 -6.88 -5.59
N ILE A 680 -28.53 -7.34 -6.78
CA ILE A 680 -29.39 -7.49 -7.96
C ILE A 680 -29.64 -8.98 -8.19
N PRO A 681 -30.81 -9.51 -7.78
CA PRO A 681 -31.13 -10.92 -7.98
C PRO A 681 -31.34 -11.28 -9.45
N ASN A 682 -31.82 -10.32 -10.27
CA ASN A 682 -32.05 -10.49 -11.70
C ASN A 682 -30.74 -10.87 -12.41
N GLU A 683 -30.64 -12.13 -12.81
CA GLU A 683 -29.38 -12.73 -13.28
C GLU A 683 -28.92 -12.13 -14.61
N TRP A 684 -29.88 -11.79 -15.48
CA TRP A 684 -29.58 -11.13 -16.74
C TRP A 684 -28.95 -9.75 -16.51
N ALA A 685 -29.62 -8.88 -15.74
CA ALA A 685 -29.12 -7.55 -15.43
C ALA A 685 -27.76 -7.60 -14.72
N ARG A 686 -27.60 -8.53 -13.77
CA ARG A 686 -26.34 -8.79 -13.08
C ARG A 686 -25.24 -9.26 -14.05
N GLY A 687 -25.58 -10.14 -15.00
CA GLY A 687 -24.68 -10.62 -16.06
C GLY A 687 -24.22 -9.48 -16.98
N VAL A 688 -25.16 -8.64 -17.43
CA VAL A 688 -24.85 -7.47 -18.25
C VAL A 688 -23.90 -6.51 -17.52
N LEU A 689 -24.23 -6.12 -16.28
CA LEU A 689 -23.45 -5.13 -15.53
C LEU A 689 -22.09 -5.67 -15.02
N SER A 690 -21.90 -6.99 -14.90
CA SER A 690 -20.63 -7.58 -14.44
C SER A 690 -19.59 -7.72 -15.55
N ASN A 691 -20.01 -7.95 -16.81
CA ASN A 691 -19.13 -8.31 -17.93
C ASN A 691 -18.40 -7.10 -18.54
N VAL A 692 -17.22 -6.77 -18.01
CA VAL A 692 -16.37 -5.63 -18.44
C VAL A 692 -16.10 -5.61 -19.94
N GLU A 693 -15.82 -6.77 -20.54
CA GLU A 693 -15.37 -6.84 -21.92
C GLU A 693 -16.46 -6.44 -22.89
N SER A 694 -17.70 -6.78 -22.56
CA SER A 694 -18.88 -6.50 -23.39
C SER A 694 -19.71 -5.30 -22.92
N LEU A 695 -19.34 -4.66 -21.82
CA LEU A 695 -20.09 -3.57 -21.18
C LEU A 695 -20.01 -2.29 -22.03
N THR A 696 -21.17 -1.75 -22.42
CA THR A 696 -21.31 -0.49 -23.16
C THR A 696 -22.41 0.36 -22.53
N GLU A 697 -22.46 1.65 -22.89
CA GLU A 697 -23.48 2.57 -22.35
C GLU A 697 -24.88 2.12 -22.75
N GLU A 698 -25.06 1.63 -23.98
CA GLU A 698 -26.33 1.15 -24.51
C GLU A 698 -26.85 -0.05 -23.70
N LYS A 699 -25.96 -0.94 -23.25
CA LYS A 699 -26.33 -2.08 -22.40
C LYS A 699 -26.70 -1.67 -20.98
N VAL A 700 -26.04 -0.66 -20.43
CA VAL A 700 -26.44 -0.11 -19.12
C VAL A 700 -27.81 0.57 -19.24
N ASP A 701 -28.04 1.32 -20.32
CA ASP A 701 -29.33 1.95 -20.61
C ASP A 701 -30.43 0.89 -20.85
N GLU A 702 -30.12 -0.22 -21.53
CA GLU A 702 -31.02 -1.36 -21.71
C GLU A 702 -31.45 -1.98 -20.37
N VAL A 703 -30.53 -2.15 -19.43
CA VAL A 703 -30.84 -2.64 -18.08
C VAL A 703 -31.78 -1.68 -17.33
N LEU A 704 -31.53 -0.36 -17.42
CA LEU A 704 -32.35 0.65 -16.76
C LEU A 704 -33.74 0.76 -17.38
N ASN A 705 -33.84 0.69 -18.71
CA ASN A 705 -35.10 0.74 -19.44
C ASN A 705 -35.97 -0.50 -19.15
N ASN A 706 -35.36 -1.70 -19.12
CA ASN A 706 -36.08 -2.92 -18.73
C ASN A 706 -36.52 -2.89 -17.27
N PHE A 707 -35.68 -2.39 -16.35
CA PHE A 707 -36.08 -2.20 -14.96
C PHE A 707 -37.30 -1.26 -14.85
N LEU A 708 -37.28 -0.10 -15.51
CA LEU A 708 -38.41 0.85 -15.48
C LEU A 708 -39.67 0.26 -16.10
N LYS A 709 -39.55 -0.48 -17.20
CA LYS A 709 -40.67 -1.21 -17.81
C LYS A 709 -41.27 -2.21 -16.83
N ASP A 710 -40.46 -3.08 -16.24
CA ASP A 710 -40.92 -4.09 -15.27
C ASP A 710 -41.48 -3.43 -13.99
N PHE A 711 -40.95 -2.27 -13.59
CA PHE A 711 -41.50 -1.46 -12.50
C PHE A 711 -42.91 -0.97 -12.83
N LYS A 712 -43.11 -0.43 -14.04
CA LYS A 712 -44.40 0.09 -14.51
C LYS A 712 -45.45 -1.03 -14.64
N GLU A 713 -45.01 -2.23 -15.02
CA GLU A 713 -45.85 -3.42 -15.14
C GLU A 713 -46.11 -4.11 -13.78
N GLY A 714 -45.49 -3.65 -12.70
CA GLY A 714 -45.62 -4.25 -11.36
C GLY A 714 -44.97 -5.64 -11.24
N SER A 715 -44.02 -5.96 -12.12
CA SER A 715 -43.43 -7.30 -12.27
C SER A 715 -42.05 -7.43 -11.63
N LEU A 716 -41.64 -6.49 -10.78
CA LEU A 716 -40.30 -6.47 -10.17
C LEU A 716 -39.93 -7.78 -9.48
N GLU A 717 -40.80 -8.27 -8.58
CA GLU A 717 -40.53 -9.49 -7.80
C GLU A 717 -40.47 -10.73 -8.70
N THR A 718 -41.42 -10.88 -9.62
CA THR A 718 -41.50 -12.03 -10.52
C THR A 718 -40.36 -12.05 -11.54
N LYS A 719 -39.77 -10.89 -11.85
CA LYS A 719 -38.58 -10.74 -12.71
C LYS A 719 -37.27 -10.66 -11.91
N GLY A 720 -37.30 -10.89 -10.60
CA GLY A 720 -36.10 -10.94 -9.77
C GLY A 720 -35.41 -9.60 -9.54
N TRP A 721 -36.10 -8.47 -9.71
CA TRP A 721 -35.57 -7.16 -9.34
C TRP A 721 -35.54 -6.99 -7.82
N PRO A 722 -34.69 -6.10 -7.28
CA PRO A 722 -34.65 -5.85 -5.84
C PRO A 722 -36.01 -5.35 -5.34
N HIS A 723 -36.42 -5.78 -4.14
CA HIS A 723 -37.74 -5.42 -3.57
C HIS A 723 -37.71 -4.09 -2.80
N ILE A 724 -36.62 -3.80 -2.08
CA ILE A 724 -36.49 -2.62 -1.23
C ILE A 724 -35.47 -1.66 -1.85
N PHE A 725 -35.85 -0.39 -2.00
CA PHE A 725 -35.03 0.67 -2.62
C PHE A 725 -34.57 0.30 -4.04
N SER A 726 -35.44 -0.34 -4.81
CA SER A 726 -35.10 -1.02 -6.06
C SER A 726 -34.46 -0.09 -7.09
N ALA A 727 -35.03 1.10 -7.30
CA ALA A 727 -34.45 2.06 -8.25
C ALA A 727 -33.12 2.66 -7.76
N TYR A 728 -32.93 2.79 -6.43
CA TYR A 728 -31.67 3.27 -5.85
C TYR A 728 -30.56 2.23 -6.01
N VAL A 729 -30.85 0.96 -5.71
CA VAL A 729 -29.94 -0.19 -5.91
C VAL A 729 -29.52 -0.27 -7.38
N VAL A 730 -30.49 -0.31 -8.30
CA VAL A 730 -30.23 -0.48 -9.74
C VAL A 730 -29.48 0.73 -10.31
N SER A 731 -29.84 1.96 -9.94
CA SER A 731 -29.14 3.17 -10.42
C SER A 731 -27.69 3.28 -9.92
N LYS A 732 -27.40 2.84 -8.68
CA LYS A 732 -26.02 2.83 -8.15
C LYS A 732 -25.17 1.72 -8.75
N ALA A 733 -25.76 0.57 -9.08
CA ALA A 733 -25.07 -0.47 -9.85
C ALA A 733 -24.75 -0.01 -11.27
N ALA A 734 -25.70 0.66 -11.94
CA ALA A 734 -25.51 1.26 -13.26
C ALA A 734 -24.42 2.35 -13.25
N LEU A 735 -24.36 3.19 -12.22
CA LEU A 735 -23.31 4.21 -12.07
C LEU A 735 -21.92 3.60 -11.94
N THR A 736 -21.78 2.51 -11.18
CA THR A 736 -20.51 1.77 -11.06
C THR A 736 -20.11 1.12 -12.40
N ALA A 737 -21.08 0.56 -13.13
CA ALA A 737 -20.85 0.03 -14.48
C ALA A 737 -20.39 1.12 -15.46
N TYR A 738 -21.05 2.27 -15.46
CA TYR A 738 -20.66 3.43 -16.28
C TYR A 738 -19.28 3.98 -15.93
N THR A 739 -18.92 4.01 -14.65
CA THR A 739 -17.57 4.38 -14.20
C THR A 739 -16.51 3.48 -14.84
N ARG A 740 -16.78 2.17 -14.94
CA ARG A 740 -15.87 1.20 -15.60
C ARG A 740 -15.78 1.43 -17.12
N ILE A 741 -16.89 1.80 -17.76
CA ILE A 741 -16.91 2.19 -19.18
C ILE A 741 -16.02 3.43 -19.40
N LEU A 742 -16.20 4.48 -18.60
CA LEU A 742 -15.40 5.70 -18.69
C LEU A 742 -13.91 5.44 -18.45
N ALA A 743 -13.57 4.66 -17.42
CA ALA A 743 -12.18 4.29 -17.14
C ALA A 743 -11.52 3.49 -18.28
N LYS A 744 -12.30 2.72 -19.05
CA LYS A 744 -11.82 2.03 -20.27
C LYS A 744 -11.65 3.00 -21.43
N LYS A 745 -12.59 3.95 -21.60
CA LYS A 745 -12.61 4.93 -22.69
C LYS A 745 -11.52 6.00 -22.56
N TYR A 746 -11.20 6.41 -21.32
CA TYR A 746 -10.22 7.45 -21.02
C TYR A 746 -9.11 6.91 -20.11
N PRO A 747 -8.17 6.09 -20.64
CA PRO A 747 -7.15 5.42 -19.82
C PRO A 747 -6.12 6.37 -19.18
N SER A 748 -6.04 7.61 -19.65
CA SER A 748 -5.24 8.70 -19.07
C SER A 748 -5.91 9.40 -17.88
N PHE A 749 -7.22 9.18 -17.66
CA PHE A 749 -7.97 9.77 -16.56
C PHE A 749 -7.98 8.83 -15.35
N CYS A 750 -7.95 9.39 -14.15
CA CYS A 750 -8.21 8.66 -12.93
C CYS A 750 -9.72 8.71 -12.62
N ILE A 751 -10.43 7.64 -12.97
CA ILE A 751 -11.90 7.57 -12.89
C ILE A 751 -12.28 6.46 -11.91
N ASN A 752 -12.91 6.82 -10.80
CA ASN A 752 -13.25 5.87 -9.73
C ASN A 752 -14.70 6.08 -9.24
N ALA A 753 -15.24 5.07 -8.56
CA ALA A 753 -16.51 5.17 -7.86
C ALA A 753 -16.35 4.80 -6.38
N VAL A 754 -17.07 5.47 -5.49
CA VAL A 754 -16.92 5.31 -4.03
C VAL A 754 -18.23 5.26 -3.30
N CYS A 755 -18.35 4.35 -2.33
CA CYS A 755 -19.43 4.38 -1.34
C CYS A 755 -18.93 5.14 -0.10
N PRO A 756 -19.52 6.29 0.23
CA PRO A 756 -19.07 7.09 1.37
C PRO A 756 -19.52 6.51 2.73
N GLY A 757 -20.26 5.41 2.74
CA GLY A 757 -20.86 4.81 3.94
C GLY A 757 -22.25 5.39 4.25
N PHE A 758 -22.82 5.04 5.41
CA PHE A 758 -24.15 5.54 5.80
C PHE A 758 -24.03 6.86 6.58
N VAL A 759 -23.87 7.95 5.82
CA VAL A 759 -23.54 9.30 6.31
C VAL A 759 -24.76 10.04 6.86
N LYS A 760 -24.61 10.71 8.02
CA LYS A 760 -25.64 11.60 8.61
C LYS A 760 -25.89 12.78 7.70
N THR A 761 -26.94 12.71 6.89
CA THR A 761 -27.29 13.74 5.91
C THR A 761 -28.80 13.91 5.88
N ASP A 762 -29.27 15.05 5.34
CA ASP A 762 -30.70 15.28 5.11
C ASP A 762 -31.34 14.18 4.25
N LEU A 763 -30.53 13.54 3.39
CA LEU A 763 -30.84 12.32 2.65
C LEU A 763 -31.50 11.29 3.57
N ASN A 764 -30.84 10.85 4.65
CA ASN A 764 -31.36 9.81 5.53
C ASN A 764 -31.91 10.35 6.86
N TYR A 765 -32.43 11.59 6.91
CA TYR A 765 -32.90 12.20 8.16
C TYR A 765 -31.84 12.26 9.27
N ASN A 766 -30.56 12.37 8.90
CA ASN A 766 -29.44 12.32 9.82
C ASN A 766 -29.38 11.01 10.65
N THR A 767 -29.97 9.92 10.15
CA THR A 767 -29.95 8.59 10.79
C THR A 767 -28.69 7.78 10.49
N GLY A 768 -27.77 8.34 9.69
CA GLY A 768 -26.45 7.78 9.43
C GLY A 768 -25.65 7.45 10.69
N TYR A 769 -24.79 6.43 10.63
CA TYR A 769 -23.91 6.08 11.75
C TYR A 769 -22.52 6.76 11.67
N ILE A 770 -22.18 7.40 10.53
CA ILE A 770 -20.95 8.21 10.36
C ILE A 770 -21.29 9.68 10.05
N SER A 771 -20.41 10.59 10.44
CA SER A 771 -20.53 12.04 10.20
C SER A 771 -20.28 12.42 8.74
N VAL A 772 -20.68 13.64 8.36
CA VAL A 772 -20.43 14.21 7.02
C VAL A 772 -18.94 14.26 6.70
N ASP A 773 -18.11 14.67 7.67
CA ASP A 773 -16.65 14.69 7.54
C ASP A 773 -16.08 13.30 7.21
N GLU A 774 -16.50 12.26 7.95
CA GLU A 774 -16.05 10.88 7.76
C GLU A 774 -16.51 10.31 6.41
N GLY A 775 -17.71 10.69 5.95
CA GLY A 775 -18.19 10.31 4.62
C GLY A 775 -17.40 10.94 3.48
N ALA A 776 -17.04 12.22 3.62
CA ALA A 776 -16.30 12.98 2.62
C ALA A 776 -14.85 12.51 2.44
N GLU A 777 -14.22 11.99 3.50
CA GLU A 777 -12.83 11.51 3.48
C GLU A 777 -12.55 10.54 2.34
N SER A 778 -13.46 9.58 2.11
CA SER A 778 -13.32 8.58 1.05
C SER A 778 -13.36 9.17 -0.36
N VAL A 779 -14.16 10.22 -0.56
CA VAL A 779 -14.34 10.90 -1.85
C VAL A 779 -13.12 11.78 -2.13
N VAL A 780 -12.68 12.56 -1.14
CA VAL A 780 -11.48 13.41 -1.20
C VAL A 780 -10.23 12.55 -1.44
N ARG A 781 -10.11 11.39 -0.77
CA ARG A 781 -8.99 10.48 -0.96
C ARG A 781 -8.87 10.00 -2.41
N LEU A 782 -9.98 9.68 -3.07
CA LEU A 782 -9.96 9.29 -4.48
C LEU A 782 -9.68 10.47 -5.41
N ALA A 783 -10.19 11.64 -5.05
CA ALA A 783 -9.94 12.89 -5.77
C ALA A 783 -8.49 13.35 -5.68
N LEU A 784 -7.73 12.88 -4.68
CA LEU A 784 -6.31 13.23 -4.49
C LEU A 784 -5.35 12.07 -4.77
N LEU A 785 -5.82 11.00 -5.44
CA LEU A 785 -4.94 9.90 -5.84
C LEU A 785 -3.79 10.41 -6.73
N PRO A 786 -2.54 9.95 -6.52
CA PRO A 786 -1.43 10.29 -7.39
C PRO A 786 -1.68 9.80 -8.82
N ASP A 787 -1.00 10.39 -9.81
CA ASP A 787 -1.18 10.04 -11.22
C ASP A 787 -0.98 8.54 -11.49
N GLY A 788 -1.97 7.92 -12.13
CA GLY A 788 -2.03 6.48 -12.34
C GLY A 788 -2.52 5.65 -11.15
N GLY A 789 -2.90 6.28 -10.03
CA GLY A 789 -3.60 5.64 -8.92
C GLY A 789 -4.97 5.13 -9.38
N LYS A 790 -5.17 3.81 -9.38
CA LYS A 790 -6.47 3.19 -9.66
C LYS A 790 -7.03 2.58 -8.38
N PHE A 791 -8.29 2.85 -8.09
CA PHE A 791 -9.05 2.18 -7.06
C PHE A 791 -10.22 1.46 -7.76
N LEU A 792 -10.17 0.14 -7.84
CA LEU A 792 -11.28 -0.64 -8.42
C LEU A 792 -12.45 -0.71 -7.44
#